data_AF-A0A0G4EDA4-F1
#
_entry.id   AF-A0A0G4EDA4-F1
#
_cell.length_a   1.000
_cell.length_b   1.000
_cell.length_c   1.000
_cell.angle_alpha   90.00
_cell.angle_beta   90.00
_cell.angle_gamma   90.00
#
_symmetry.space_group_name_H-M   'P 1'
#
loop_
_entity.id
_entity.type
_entity.pdbx_description
1 polymer ?
#
loop_
_entity_poly.entity_id
_entity_poly.type
_entity_poly.pdbx_seq_one_letter_code
_entity_poly.pdbx_strand_id
1 'polypeptide(L)'
;MSGGHDSRMASAAMADGDGGDAEEEHSGSGQAEDSDRNGADSGGQQQEGAMADEMADGDDGPQAADGDESDGMQDEDGDDDQDDDIDDRDSDDICDGHPLSDLADPTVPVPDGHFGLDELEARFPEGTSDATRELSRWIIGRRFTSAREVTDLIRQQRADPGVMTGLVGRDSSGVVYGYPLLCLAIDNKSDYTVPTIEAEDDDGYAVLRPVALPQWSSNELQRAVLTALLDGRADINAAADETQQTPIQVAIACGNEIAFHILMARQGIDLRASSPHMVMELPYALRPPPSEYLQVLMSMYRQLITRDPTLATEERYDYNLVHQAAERAKGLYPQSFIDAYLDLITANGADMTAEAGIRWTPLHFAALDGSPPVADYLCRKLPADQINRLNVFYKTPLALSAEELDDNTQQLQLPDTPEDAKDRHRAASDKYKRIIHSLLRAGGDINLIPTATEENRHQRQLVLTEYATVLNELPAAVMAAVNAALRDLREIADALTKAFHNGTAQQLKAAFPSFDPSLDSLHPPPLPPHVTPAAPWQDDETPLANRDMSAVAWRVASFFVDPSVLEQRPRFVQNATEVGRRINTAMARFVEAAASLQVVGNEEVVGNGGRKRDSEGQVVRRPQLQCFELNYDSRPREAVHTHGRVGLREVVHRARLDEAAKWGLADGAVVKGFNAHLGDADCQFTWQQLGAAFQ
;
A
#
# COMPACT_ATOMS: atom_id res chain seq x y z
N MET A 1 -53.53 37.09 -16.20
CA MET A 1 -53.75 36.34 -17.45
C MET A 1 -52.82 35.14 -17.39
N SER A 2 -53.28 34.02 -16.84
CA SER A 2 -53.78 32.81 -17.55
C SER A 2 -52.64 32.02 -18.21
N GLY A 3 -52.38 30.72 -17.98
CA GLY A 3 -53.04 29.62 -17.24
C GLY A 3 -51.99 28.51 -16.99
N GLY A 4 -52.13 27.58 -16.03
CA GLY A 4 -53.07 26.42 -15.98
C GLY A 4 -52.42 25.22 -16.70
N HIS A 5 -52.33 23.96 -16.22
CA HIS A 5 -52.99 23.10 -15.24
C HIS A 5 -51.95 22.06 -14.73
N ASP A 6 -51.86 21.67 -13.46
CA ASP A 6 -52.74 20.76 -12.67
C ASP A 6 -52.76 19.29 -13.12
N SER A 7 -52.20 18.39 -12.30
CA SER A 7 -52.96 17.26 -11.71
C SER A 7 -52.24 16.70 -10.47
N ARG A 8 -52.82 17.00 -9.31
CA ARG A 8 -52.62 16.38 -7.99
C ARG A 8 -53.38 15.06 -7.89
N MET A 9 -53.03 14.23 -6.89
CA MET A 9 -53.89 13.74 -5.79
C MET A 9 -53.20 12.55 -5.10
N ALA A 10 -53.28 12.30 -3.80
CA ALA A 10 -53.93 12.95 -2.65
C ALA A 10 -53.40 12.25 -1.38
N SER A 11 -53.08 13.01 -0.31
CA SER A 11 -53.82 13.09 0.98
C SER A 11 -53.19 12.21 2.07
N ALA A 12 -52.60 12.81 3.12
CA ALA A 12 -53.23 13.39 4.34
C ALA A 12 -53.46 12.29 5.41
N ALA A 13 -53.29 12.46 6.72
CA ALA A 13 -52.87 13.54 7.62
C ALA A 13 -52.86 12.93 9.05
N MET A 14 -52.05 13.49 9.97
CA MET A 14 -52.32 13.81 11.40
C MET A 14 -53.02 12.77 12.31
N ALA A 15 -52.76 12.58 13.61
CA ALA A 15 -51.99 13.23 14.66
C ALA A 15 -52.05 12.32 15.92
N ASP A 16 -51.20 12.62 16.93
CA ASP A 16 -51.34 12.56 18.40
C ASP A 16 -52.34 11.55 19.02
N GLY A 17 -52.07 10.80 20.10
CA GLY A 17 -51.12 10.86 21.21
C GLY A 17 -51.75 10.09 22.40
N ASP A 18 -51.02 10.01 23.51
CA ASP A 18 -51.46 9.64 24.89
C ASP A 18 -51.30 8.17 25.37
N GLY A 19 -50.32 7.96 26.27
CA GLY A 19 -50.55 7.84 27.73
C GLY A 19 -51.17 6.56 28.34
N GLY A 20 -50.46 5.98 29.33
CA GLY A 20 -50.98 5.09 30.41
C GLY A 20 -50.82 3.59 30.15
N ASP A 21 -50.58 2.70 31.12
CA ASP A 21 -50.19 2.79 32.52
C ASP A 21 -49.74 1.38 32.98
N ALA A 22 -49.03 1.36 34.11
CA ALA A 22 -48.57 0.24 34.96
C ALA A 22 -49.32 -1.10 34.93
N GLU A 23 -48.58 -2.22 35.11
CA GLU A 23 -48.82 -3.20 36.18
C GLU A 23 -47.50 -3.87 36.62
N GLU A 24 -47.27 -3.84 37.95
CA GLU A 24 -46.28 -4.61 38.71
C GLU A 24 -46.70 -6.08 38.79
N GLU A 25 -45.75 -7.02 38.88
CA GLU A 25 -45.83 -8.07 39.91
C GLU A 25 -44.41 -8.54 40.31
N HIS A 26 -44.37 -8.96 41.57
CA HIS A 26 -43.24 -8.96 42.48
C HIS A 26 -42.75 -10.40 42.73
N SER A 27 -41.49 -10.50 43.17
CA SER A 27 -40.98 -11.44 44.19
C SER A 27 -40.51 -12.84 43.80
N GLY A 28 -39.27 -13.13 44.20
CA GLY A 28 -38.71 -14.48 44.26
C GLY A 28 -37.24 -14.50 44.70
N SER A 29 -36.96 -14.02 45.90
CA SER A 29 -35.65 -14.07 46.58
C SER A 29 -35.35 -15.44 47.22
N GLY A 30 -34.06 -15.75 47.39
CA GLY A 30 -33.51 -16.81 48.27
C GLY A 30 -32.09 -17.22 47.82
N GLN A 31 -31.02 -16.60 48.33
CA GLN A 31 -30.17 -17.06 49.46
C GLN A 31 -29.66 -18.50 49.29
N ALA A 32 -28.37 -18.77 49.02
CA ALA A 32 -27.16 -18.63 49.86
C ALA A 32 -27.06 -19.66 50.99
N GLU A 33 -26.18 -20.67 50.83
CA GLU A 33 -25.38 -21.38 51.85
C GLU A 33 -24.17 -21.99 51.07
N ASP A 34 -22.94 -21.51 51.20
CA ASP A 34 -21.94 -21.75 52.26
C ASP A 34 -21.85 -23.20 52.75
N SER A 35 -20.70 -23.84 52.50
CA SER A 35 -19.79 -24.36 53.55
C SER A 35 -18.85 -25.48 53.05
N ASP A 36 -17.57 -25.13 53.00
CA ASP A 36 -16.49 -25.74 53.79
C ASP A 36 -16.03 -27.21 53.57
N ARG A 37 -14.73 -27.28 53.24
CA ARG A 37 -13.64 -27.95 53.99
C ARG A 37 -13.13 -29.35 53.57
N ASN A 38 -11.83 -29.29 53.24
CA ASN A 38 -10.70 -30.02 53.85
C ASN A 38 -10.29 -31.43 53.39
N GLY A 39 -8.97 -31.57 53.27
CA GLY A 39 -8.19 -32.82 53.38
C GLY A 39 -7.32 -33.05 52.14
N ALA A 40 -6.10 -32.51 52.03
CA ALA A 40 -4.85 -33.01 52.64
C ALA A 40 -4.62 -34.52 52.40
N ASP A 41 -3.61 -34.91 51.62
CA ASP A 41 -2.29 -35.32 52.14
C ASP A 41 -1.40 -36.04 51.08
N SER A 42 -0.13 -35.61 51.06
CA SER A 42 1.15 -36.35 50.91
C SER A 42 1.53 -37.31 49.76
N GLY A 43 2.80 -37.12 49.36
CA GLY A 43 3.73 -38.12 48.80
C GLY A 43 4.35 -37.65 47.48
N GLY A 44 5.57 -37.11 47.38
CA GLY A 44 6.80 -37.34 48.13
C GLY A 44 7.73 -38.23 47.30
N GLN A 45 8.76 -37.65 46.67
CA GLN A 45 10.06 -38.29 46.44
C GLN A 45 11.12 -37.26 46.01
N GLN A 46 12.06 -37.02 46.94
CA GLN A 46 13.37 -36.41 46.75
C GLN A 46 14.38 -37.46 46.29
N GLN A 47 15.39 -37.02 45.54
CA GLN A 47 16.80 -37.43 45.64
C GLN A 47 17.61 -36.39 44.85
N GLU A 48 18.25 -35.40 45.46
CA GLU A 48 19.55 -35.43 46.17
C GLU A 48 20.75 -35.91 45.34
N GLY A 49 21.76 -35.04 45.27
CA GLY A 49 23.09 -35.26 44.72
C GLY A 49 23.95 -34.01 44.93
N ALA A 50 24.31 -33.75 46.19
CA ALA A 50 25.29 -32.74 46.60
C ALA A 50 26.71 -33.35 46.67
N MET A 51 27.74 -32.51 46.48
CA MET A 51 29.12 -32.50 47.05
C MET A 51 29.92 -31.50 46.18
N ALA A 52 30.28 -30.29 46.62
CA ALA A 52 31.17 -29.87 47.71
C ALA A 52 32.68 -30.10 47.45
N ASP A 53 33.40 -28.98 47.47
CA ASP A 53 34.69 -28.71 48.14
C ASP A 53 36.01 -28.48 47.39
N GLU A 54 36.70 -27.44 47.93
CA GLU A 54 38.14 -27.10 47.97
C GLU A 54 38.77 -26.34 46.77
N MET A 55 39.19 -25.06 46.85
CA MET A 55 40.08 -24.26 47.74
C MET A 55 41.53 -24.09 47.20
N ALA A 56 42.12 -22.91 47.52
CA ALA A 56 43.51 -22.44 47.40
C ALA A 56 43.87 -21.68 46.09
N ASP A 57 44.06 -20.35 46.09
CA ASP A 57 45.16 -19.49 46.64
C ASP A 57 45.96 -18.93 45.42
N GLY A 58 46.40 -17.68 45.31
CA GLY A 58 46.42 -16.51 46.18
C GLY A 58 47.11 -15.32 45.47
N ASP A 59 47.16 -14.18 46.17
CA ASP A 59 48.05 -12.99 46.02
C ASP A 59 47.99 -12.19 44.70
N ASP A 60 48.02 -10.85 44.69
CA ASP A 60 48.38 -9.87 45.72
C ASP A 60 47.82 -8.49 45.29
N GLY A 61 47.50 -7.64 46.27
CA GLY A 61 47.19 -6.20 46.06
C GLY A 61 48.44 -5.37 45.71
N PRO A 62 48.46 -4.03 45.88
CA PRO A 62 47.71 -3.24 46.87
C PRO A 62 46.97 -2.01 46.30
N GLN A 63 45.83 -1.62 46.91
CA GLN A 63 45.61 -0.46 47.83
C GLN A 63 45.80 0.92 47.16
N ALA A 64 45.00 1.94 47.42
CA ALA A 64 44.23 2.30 48.62
C ALA A 64 43.11 3.29 48.18
N ALA A 65 41.85 3.19 48.67
CA ALA A 65 41.37 3.69 49.98
C ALA A 65 41.08 5.21 49.90
N ASP A 66 39.97 5.79 50.38
CA ASP A 66 38.82 5.41 51.21
C ASP A 66 37.67 6.40 50.83
N GLY A 67 36.38 6.05 50.96
CA GLY A 67 35.56 6.34 52.16
C GLY A 67 35.01 7.78 52.10
N ASP A 68 33.77 8.14 52.42
CA ASP A 68 32.74 7.52 53.23
C ASP A 68 31.43 8.33 53.04
N GLU A 69 30.36 7.80 53.62
CA GLU A 69 28.95 8.17 53.62
C GLU A 69 28.54 9.63 53.91
N SER A 70 27.27 9.96 53.57
CA SER A 70 26.25 10.59 54.46
C SER A 70 25.52 11.84 53.92
N ASP A 71 24.20 11.70 53.85
CA ASP A 71 23.10 12.64 54.18
C ASP A 71 23.16 14.15 53.86
N GLY A 72 22.18 14.61 53.08
CA GLY A 72 21.19 15.61 53.50
C GLY A 72 21.47 17.12 53.32
N MET A 73 20.38 17.86 53.05
CA MET A 73 20.19 19.33 53.02
C MET A 73 20.48 19.99 51.65
N GLN A 74 19.44 20.42 50.93
CA GLN A 74 18.78 21.74 50.97
C GLN A 74 19.62 22.85 50.32
N ASP A 75 19.09 23.33 49.19
CA ASP A 75 19.06 24.68 48.62
C ASP A 75 20.08 25.70 49.16
N GLU A 76 20.90 26.25 48.25
CA GLU A 76 20.97 27.69 47.97
C GLU A 76 21.94 27.97 46.80
N ASP A 77 21.37 28.57 45.76
CA ASP A 77 21.89 29.52 44.77
C ASP A 77 23.41 29.73 44.64
N GLY A 78 23.90 29.52 43.42
CA GLY A 78 25.21 29.99 42.96
C GLY A 78 25.28 29.90 41.43
N ASP A 79 25.01 31.02 40.78
CA ASP A 79 25.27 31.26 39.36
C ASP A 79 26.72 30.88 39.00
N ASP A 80 26.88 29.99 38.03
CA ASP A 80 28.11 29.87 37.23
C ASP A 80 27.71 29.28 35.86
N ASP A 81 27.35 30.20 34.96
CA ASP A 81 27.26 29.98 33.53
C ASP A 81 28.64 29.52 33.02
N GLN A 82 28.74 28.24 32.65
CA GLN A 82 29.79 27.74 31.77
C GLN A 82 29.09 27.21 30.52
N ASP A 83 28.90 28.13 29.59
CA ASP A 83 28.64 27.85 28.19
C ASP A 83 29.81 27.01 27.66
N ASP A 84 29.56 25.73 27.42
CA ASP A 84 30.43 24.91 26.60
C ASP A 84 30.24 25.33 25.14
N ASP A 85 31.26 26.03 24.62
CA ASP A 85 31.46 26.47 23.25
C ASP A 85 31.04 25.40 22.23
N ILE A 86 29.84 25.56 21.66
CA ILE A 86 29.47 24.96 20.37
C ILE A 86 30.06 25.89 19.31
N ASP A 87 31.02 25.38 18.54
CA ASP A 87 31.67 26.04 17.40
C ASP A 87 30.64 26.77 16.50
N ASP A 88 30.53 28.09 16.68
CA ASP A 88 29.95 29.03 15.73
C ASP A 88 30.75 28.99 14.42
N ARG A 89 30.31 28.16 13.47
CA ARG A 89 30.77 28.24 12.08
C ARG A 89 29.86 29.19 11.29
N ASP A 90 30.34 30.43 11.19
CA ASP A 90 30.21 31.35 10.05
C ASP A 90 28.78 31.64 9.52
N SER A 91 27.96 32.41 10.27
CA SER A 91 26.69 32.97 9.74
C SER A 91 26.65 34.51 9.63
N ASP A 92 27.75 35.23 9.87
CA ASP A 92 27.72 36.69 10.00
C ASP A 92 28.03 37.51 8.72
N ASP A 93 28.23 36.89 7.54
CA ASP A 93 28.75 37.59 6.34
C ASP A 93 27.78 37.69 5.13
N ILE A 94 26.47 37.80 5.35
CA ILE A 94 25.49 38.00 4.26
C ILE A 94 24.84 39.40 4.31
N CYS A 95 25.21 40.25 3.34
CA CYS A 95 24.80 41.67 3.22
C CYS A 95 23.42 41.89 2.57
N ASP A 96 22.99 43.17 2.57
CA ASP A 96 21.78 43.80 1.99
C ASP A 96 20.96 42.93 1.03
N GLY A 97 19.69 42.70 1.39
CA GLY A 97 18.70 42.01 0.57
C GLY A 97 18.42 42.75 -0.75
N HIS A 98 18.32 41.99 -1.84
CA HIS A 98 17.93 42.50 -3.15
C HIS A 98 16.52 42.01 -3.51
N PRO A 99 15.50 42.89 -3.50
CA PRO A 99 14.15 42.51 -3.84
C PRO A 99 14.03 41.87 -5.22
N LEU A 100 13.20 40.82 -5.31
CA LEU A 100 12.89 40.11 -6.55
C LEU A 100 11.52 40.50 -7.13
N SER A 101 10.79 41.44 -6.50
CA SER A 101 9.46 41.88 -6.94
C SER A 101 9.44 42.56 -8.29
N ASP A 102 10.54 43.18 -8.71
CA ASP A 102 10.68 43.74 -10.07
C ASP A 102 10.76 42.65 -11.15
N LEU A 103 11.06 41.42 -10.74
CA LEU A 103 11.14 40.25 -11.61
C LEU A 103 9.85 39.44 -11.65
N ALA A 104 8.92 39.66 -10.73
CA ALA A 104 7.64 38.97 -10.67
C ALA A 104 6.77 39.27 -11.90
N ASP A 105 6.08 38.25 -12.40
CA ASP A 105 5.01 38.39 -13.38
C ASP A 105 3.68 38.06 -12.68
N PRO A 106 2.81 39.05 -12.43
CA PRO A 106 1.56 38.83 -11.70
C PRO A 106 0.56 37.94 -12.46
N THR A 107 0.84 37.61 -13.73
CA THR A 107 0.01 36.69 -14.52
C THR A 107 0.37 35.22 -14.29
N VAL A 108 1.52 34.93 -13.67
CA VAL A 108 1.95 33.58 -13.32
C VAL A 108 1.38 33.24 -11.93
N PRO A 109 0.47 32.26 -11.81
CA PRO A 109 -0.09 31.89 -10.52
C PRO A 109 0.98 31.22 -9.64
N VAL A 110 1.04 31.65 -8.38
CA VAL A 110 1.83 31.03 -7.32
C VAL A 110 0.93 30.04 -6.58
N PRO A 111 1.32 28.77 -6.41
CA PRO A 111 0.53 27.80 -5.64
C PRO A 111 0.37 28.26 -4.18
N ASP A 112 -0.79 27.94 -3.58
CA ASP A 112 -1.05 28.26 -2.17
C ASP A 112 0.07 27.71 -1.26
N GLY A 113 0.49 28.52 -0.29
CA GLY A 113 1.57 28.17 0.65
C GLY A 113 2.97 28.21 0.06
N HIS A 114 3.17 28.72 -1.16
CA HIS A 114 4.49 28.94 -1.74
C HIS A 114 4.86 30.42 -1.76
N PHE A 115 6.15 30.73 -1.63
CA PHE A 115 6.70 32.05 -1.94
C PHE A 115 6.66 32.32 -3.45
N GLY A 116 6.07 33.46 -3.83
CA GLY A 116 6.27 34.09 -5.13
C GLY A 116 7.52 34.98 -5.17
N LEU A 117 7.98 35.37 -6.36
CA LEU A 117 9.09 36.32 -6.50
C LEU A 117 8.79 37.70 -5.89
N ASP A 118 7.52 38.08 -5.82
CA ASP A 118 7.04 39.31 -5.22
C ASP A 118 7.18 39.35 -3.71
N GLU A 119 7.41 38.22 -3.06
CA GLU A 119 7.60 38.08 -1.62
C GLU A 119 9.05 37.73 -1.23
N LEU A 120 9.96 37.61 -2.20
CA LEU A 120 11.33 37.17 -1.96
C LEU A 120 12.37 38.26 -2.15
N GLU A 121 13.51 38.03 -1.51
CA GLU A 121 14.76 38.75 -1.72
C GLU A 121 15.91 37.78 -1.96
N ALA A 122 16.80 38.15 -2.88
CA ALA A 122 18.06 37.46 -3.08
C ALA A 122 19.15 38.09 -2.22
N ARG A 123 19.91 37.25 -1.53
CA ARG A 123 21.07 37.64 -0.73
C ARG A 123 22.33 36.96 -1.28
N PHE A 124 23.46 37.65 -1.16
CA PHE A 124 24.72 37.23 -1.77
C PHE A 124 25.87 37.30 -0.77
N PRO A 125 26.88 36.43 -0.90
CA PRO A 125 28.11 36.53 -0.12
C PRO A 125 28.78 37.91 -0.28
N GLU A 126 29.46 38.37 0.77
CA GLU A 126 30.21 39.62 0.72
C GLU A 126 31.22 39.62 -0.46
N GLY A 127 31.34 40.77 -1.14
CA GLY A 127 32.24 40.91 -2.30
C GLY A 127 31.72 40.36 -3.63
N THR A 128 30.49 39.83 -3.67
CA THR A 128 29.84 39.42 -4.93
C THR A 128 29.74 40.59 -5.92
N SER A 129 30.23 40.41 -7.15
CA SER A 129 30.23 41.45 -8.18
C SER A 129 28.83 41.74 -8.73
N ASP A 130 28.59 42.98 -9.20
CA ASP A 130 27.29 43.37 -9.76
C ASP A 130 26.87 42.48 -10.94
N ALA A 131 27.82 42.07 -11.80
CA ALA A 131 27.56 41.14 -12.89
C ALA A 131 27.10 39.75 -12.40
N THR A 132 27.60 39.31 -11.25
CA THR A 132 27.20 38.03 -10.62
C THR A 132 25.80 38.15 -9.98
N ARG A 133 25.52 39.26 -9.30
CA ARG A 133 24.18 39.57 -8.78
C ARG A 133 23.15 39.64 -9.90
N GLU A 134 23.50 40.29 -11.01
CA GLU A 134 22.66 40.38 -12.21
C GLU A 134 22.41 39.02 -12.84
N LEU A 135 23.48 38.21 -13.04
CA LEU A 135 23.37 36.84 -13.53
C LEU A 135 22.39 36.01 -12.68
N SER A 136 22.56 36.04 -11.35
CA SER A 136 21.71 35.28 -10.43
C SER A 136 20.26 35.74 -10.47
N ARG A 137 20.00 37.03 -10.31
CA ARG A 137 18.65 37.60 -10.36
C ARG A 137 17.96 37.28 -11.68
N TRP A 138 18.66 37.36 -12.81
CA TRP A 138 18.07 37.06 -14.11
C TRP A 138 17.82 35.55 -14.34
N ILE A 139 18.57 34.66 -13.69
CA ILE A 139 18.24 33.23 -13.63
C ILE A 139 16.98 33.01 -12.80
N ILE A 140 16.89 33.60 -11.61
CA ILE A 140 15.74 33.47 -10.71
C ILE A 140 14.46 33.98 -11.40
N GLY A 141 14.54 35.17 -12.00
CA GLY A 141 13.42 35.81 -12.69
C GLY A 141 13.21 35.38 -14.15
N ARG A 142 14.00 34.41 -14.65
CA ARG A 142 13.94 33.89 -16.03
C ARG A 142 13.95 34.97 -17.11
N ARG A 143 14.81 35.98 -16.95
CA ARG A 143 14.87 37.18 -17.82
C ARG A 143 15.75 37.04 -19.05
N PHE A 144 16.59 36.01 -19.12
CA PHE A 144 17.38 35.75 -20.32
C PHE A 144 16.51 35.38 -21.51
N THR A 145 16.81 35.94 -22.68
CA THR A 145 16.18 35.59 -23.95
C THR A 145 17.08 34.73 -24.82
N SER A 146 18.39 34.69 -24.52
CA SER A 146 19.35 33.82 -25.20
C SER A 146 20.52 33.43 -24.31
N ALA A 147 21.15 32.27 -24.56
CA ALA A 147 22.36 31.85 -23.86
C ALA A 147 23.60 32.72 -24.14
N ARG A 148 23.56 33.59 -25.16
CA ARG A 148 24.64 34.53 -25.42
C ARG A 148 24.76 35.56 -24.31
N GLU A 149 23.62 36.05 -23.81
CA GLU A 149 23.57 37.01 -22.69
C GLU A 149 24.21 36.39 -21.43
N VAL A 150 23.88 35.14 -21.11
CA VAL A 150 24.50 34.38 -20.02
C VAL A 150 26.01 34.24 -20.23
N THR A 151 26.43 33.86 -21.44
CA THR A 151 27.84 33.68 -21.78
C THR A 151 28.62 35.00 -21.72
N ASP A 152 28.00 36.11 -22.12
CA ASP A 152 28.61 37.43 -22.12
C ASP A 152 28.79 37.96 -20.70
N LEU A 153 27.81 37.76 -19.81
CA LEU A 153 27.96 38.06 -18.38
C LEU A 153 29.14 37.28 -17.77
N ILE A 154 29.19 35.96 -18.01
CA ILE A 154 30.25 35.11 -17.44
C ILE A 154 31.62 35.46 -18.02
N ARG A 155 31.75 35.57 -19.35
CA ARG A 155 33.07 35.69 -20.01
C ARG A 155 33.57 37.12 -20.12
N GLN A 156 32.68 38.06 -20.44
CA GLN A 156 33.08 39.45 -20.67
C GLN A 156 33.04 40.25 -19.37
N GLN A 157 32.01 40.04 -18.55
CA GLN A 157 31.80 40.78 -17.31
C GLN A 157 32.30 40.04 -16.06
N ARG A 158 32.84 38.82 -16.23
CA ARG A 158 33.40 37.98 -15.15
C ARG A 158 32.38 37.70 -14.04
N ALA A 159 31.12 37.51 -14.40
CA ALA A 159 30.12 36.97 -13.48
C ALA A 159 30.53 35.55 -13.06
N ASP A 160 30.42 35.25 -11.76
CA ASP A 160 30.71 33.93 -11.22
C ASP A 160 29.48 33.01 -11.34
N PRO A 161 29.51 31.97 -12.19
CA PRO A 161 28.39 31.04 -12.30
C PRO A 161 28.34 30.03 -11.13
N GLY A 162 29.35 30.00 -10.26
CA GLY A 162 29.42 29.16 -9.06
C GLY A 162 28.91 29.83 -7.78
N VAL A 163 28.38 31.06 -7.87
CA VAL A 163 27.86 31.77 -6.69
C VAL A 163 26.70 30.99 -6.04
N MET A 164 26.75 30.89 -4.72
CA MET A 164 25.64 30.40 -3.90
C MET A 164 24.71 31.58 -3.63
N THR A 165 23.49 31.53 -4.14
CA THR A 165 22.51 32.60 -3.96
C THR A 165 21.53 32.26 -2.85
N GLY A 166 21.50 33.10 -1.83
CA GLY A 166 20.55 33.02 -0.73
C GLY A 166 19.16 33.47 -1.15
N LEU A 167 18.12 32.72 -0.75
CA LEU A 167 16.73 33.12 -0.89
C LEU A 167 16.08 33.23 0.49
N VAL A 168 15.37 34.33 0.72
CA VAL A 168 14.70 34.61 1.99
C VAL A 168 13.42 35.38 1.75
N GLY A 169 12.43 35.22 2.64
CA GLY A 169 11.24 36.06 2.65
C GLY A 169 11.62 37.55 2.76
N ARG A 170 10.85 38.41 2.10
CA ARG A 170 11.05 39.87 2.18
C ARG A 170 10.95 40.34 3.61
N ASP A 171 11.86 41.25 3.98
CA ASP A 171 11.98 41.84 5.31
C ASP A 171 12.29 40.83 6.44
N SER A 172 12.45 39.54 6.13
CA SER A 172 12.78 38.51 7.12
C SER A 172 14.23 38.66 7.60
N SER A 173 14.41 38.52 8.91
CA SER A 173 15.71 38.44 9.56
C SER A 173 16.24 37.01 9.72
N GLY A 174 15.53 36.03 9.13
CA GLY A 174 15.84 34.60 9.23
C GLY A 174 17.15 34.18 8.55
N VAL A 175 17.48 32.90 8.75
CA VAL A 175 18.62 32.20 8.16
C VAL A 175 18.50 32.20 6.64
N VAL A 176 19.63 32.42 5.98
CA VAL A 176 19.71 32.51 4.53
C VAL A 176 20.32 31.24 3.98
N TYR A 177 19.54 30.47 3.22
CA TYR A 177 20.00 29.23 2.61
C TYR A 177 20.46 29.47 1.17
N GLY A 178 21.74 29.15 0.91
CA GLY A 178 22.36 29.30 -0.40
C GLY A 178 22.01 28.18 -1.36
N TYR A 179 21.70 28.56 -2.60
CA TYR A 179 21.46 27.64 -3.71
C TYR A 179 22.45 27.89 -4.86
N PRO A 180 23.05 26.83 -5.44
CA PRO A 180 23.83 26.96 -6.66
C PRO A 180 22.96 27.51 -7.79
N LEU A 181 23.51 28.40 -8.62
CA LEU A 181 22.78 28.91 -9.79
C LEU A 181 22.28 27.81 -10.72
N LEU A 182 22.98 26.68 -10.77
CA LEU A 182 22.57 25.54 -11.57
C LEU A 182 21.26 24.91 -11.05
N CYS A 183 21.05 24.85 -9.73
CA CYS A 183 19.80 24.39 -9.13
C CYS A 183 18.66 25.38 -9.41
N LEU A 184 18.90 26.69 -9.21
CA LEU A 184 17.91 27.75 -9.44
C LEU A 184 17.48 27.86 -10.92
N ALA A 185 18.34 27.45 -11.85
CA ALA A 185 18.06 27.45 -13.28
C ALA A 185 17.20 26.27 -13.76
N ILE A 186 16.96 25.25 -12.92
CA ILE A 186 16.14 24.08 -13.28
C ILE A 186 14.66 24.40 -13.10
N ASP A 187 13.84 24.23 -14.14
CA ASP A 187 12.38 24.29 -14.02
C ASP A 187 11.86 23.15 -13.14
N ASN A 188 10.96 23.47 -12.21
CA ASN A 188 10.13 22.48 -11.55
C ASN A 188 8.97 22.05 -12.46
N LYS A 189 9.03 20.82 -13.00
CA LYS A 189 8.00 20.23 -13.86
C LYS A 189 7.03 19.32 -13.10
N SER A 190 7.14 19.26 -11.76
CA SER A 190 6.23 18.52 -10.90
C SER A 190 4.92 19.26 -10.60
N ASP A 191 4.65 20.39 -11.25
CA ASP A 191 3.56 21.32 -10.87
C ASP A 191 3.69 21.82 -9.42
N TYR A 192 4.95 22.02 -8.97
CA TYR A 192 5.29 22.36 -7.58
C TYR A 192 4.70 21.37 -6.54
N THR A 193 4.44 20.12 -6.94
CA THR A 193 4.05 19.07 -5.99
C THR A 193 5.25 18.59 -5.16
N VAL A 194 6.45 18.70 -5.71
CA VAL A 194 7.73 18.35 -5.08
C VAL A 194 8.55 19.63 -4.92
N PRO A 195 8.72 20.14 -3.68
CA PRO A 195 9.57 21.30 -3.41
C PRO A 195 11.04 20.91 -3.52
N THR A 196 11.85 21.81 -4.09
CA THR A 196 13.31 21.66 -4.22
C THR A 196 14.07 22.92 -3.81
N ILE A 197 13.36 24.05 -3.73
CA ILE A 197 13.85 25.36 -3.30
C ILE A 197 12.91 25.85 -2.21
N GLU A 198 13.48 26.31 -1.11
CA GLU A 198 12.77 26.73 0.10
C GLU A 198 13.39 28.04 0.61
N ALA A 199 12.63 28.78 1.39
CA ALA A 199 13.08 30.00 2.04
C ALA A 199 12.41 30.11 3.41
N GLU A 200 13.08 30.73 4.37
CA GLU A 200 12.51 30.92 5.71
C GLU A 200 11.37 31.95 5.68
N ASP A 201 10.27 31.61 6.36
CA ASP A 201 9.13 32.48 6.64
C ASP A 201 9.31 33.15 8.01
N ASP A 202 9.00 34.45 8.14
CA ASP A 202 9.23 35.23 9.37
C ASP A 202 8.21 34.91 10.49
N ASP A 203 8.57 35.25 11.73
CA ASP A 203 7.84 35.11 13.02
C ASP A 203 8.04 33.81 13.84
N GLY A 204 9.22 33.70 14.46
CA GLY A 204 9.38 33.10 15.80
C GLY A 204 9.65 31.59 15.88
N TYR A 205 9.48 30.87 14.77
CA TYR A 205 9.94 29.49 14.59
C TYR A 205 10.43 29.35 13.14
N ALA A 206 11.64 28.81 12.92
CA ALA A 206 12.25 28.65 11.59
C ALA A 206 11.43 27.66 10.72
N VAL A 207 10.34 28.14 10.11
CA VAL A 207 9.50 27.35 9.22
C VAL A 207 9.91 27.65 7.77
N LEU A 208 10.45 26.63 7.11
CA LEU A 208 10.76 26.69 5.69
C LEU A 208 9.48 26.63 4.86
N ARG A 209 9.37 27.56 3.89
CA ARG A 209 8.27 27.60 2.94
C ARG A 209 8.79 27.35 1.52
N PRO A 210 8.15 26.46 0.74
CA PRO A 210 8.52 26.21 -0.65
C PRO A 210 8.50 27.46 -1.53
N VAL A 211 9.43 27.54 -2.48
CA VAL A 211 9.53 28.65 -3.44
C VAL A 211 9.06 28.20 -4.83
N ALA A 212 8.15 28.98 -5.43
CA ALA A 212 7.66 28.75 -6.79
C ALA A 212 8.35 29.67 -7.81
N LEU A 213 9.52 29.26 -8.29
CA LEU A 213 10.25 30.00 -9.33
C LEU A 213 9.57 29.88 -10.71
N PRO A 214 9.50 30.96 -11.53
CA PRO A 214 8.90 30.89 -12.85
C PRO A 214 9.66 29.91 -13.78
N GLN A 215 8.96 29.45 -14.82
CA GLN A 215 9.55 28.54 -15.82
C GLN A 215 10.21 29.29 -16.98
N TRP A 216 11.22 28.68 -17.60
CA TRP A 216 11.77 29.20 -18.86
C TRP A 216 10.71 29.20 -19.97
N SER A 217 10.78 30.18 -20.87
CA SER A 217 9.85 30.32 -21.99
C SER A 217 9.90 29.16 -23.00
N SER A 218 11.01 28.42 -23.05
CA SER A 218 11.12 27.18 -23.83
C SER A 218 12.15 26.21 -23.27
N ASN A 219 11.97 24.94 -23.63
CA ASN A 219 12.89 23.85 -23.36
C ASN A 219 14.28 24.08 -23.99
N GLU A 220 14.32 24.68 -25.18
CA GLU A 220 15.55 25.05 -25.88
C GLU A 220 16.31 26.14 -25.13
N LEU A 221 15.60 27.14 -24.59
CA LEU A 221 16.21 28.21 -23.83
C LEU A 221 16.81 27.68 -22.52
N GLN A 222 16.04 26.91 -21.75
CA GLN A 222 16.54 26.25 -20.54
C GLN A 222 17.80 25.43 -20.81
N ARG A 223 17.76 24.58 -21.85
CA ARG A 223 18.93 23.80 -22.27
C ARG A 223 20.14 24.70 -22.53
N ALA A 224 19.93 25.80 -23.24
CA ALA A 224 21.00 26.71 -23.62
C ALA A 224 21.56 27.46 -22.38
N VAL A 225 20.72 27.88 -21.44
CA VAL A 225 21.13 28.53 -20.19
C VAL A 225 21.93 27.56 -19.31
N LEU A 226 21.41 26.36 -19.04
CA LEU A 226 22.11 25.33 -18.26
C LEU A 226 23.46 24.96 -18.89
N THR A 227 23.51 24.86 -20.22
CA THR A 227 24.76 24.60 -20.96
C THR A 227 25.75 25.74 -20.79
N ALA A 228 25.30 27.00 -20.86
CA ALA A 228 26.16 28.17 -20.69
C ALA A 228 26.73 28.28 -19.27
N LEU A 229 25.94 27.94 -18.24
CA LEU A 229 26.41 27.89 -16.84
C LEU A 229 27.51 26.83 -16.67
N LEU A 230 27.27 25.61 -17.16
CA LEU A 230 28.24 24.51 -17.11
C LEU A 230 29.52 24.82 -17.91
N ASP A 231 29.40 25.40 -19.11
CA ASP A 231 30.55 25.83 -19.91
C ASP A 231 31.28 27.03 -19.27
N GLY A 232 30.58 27.78 -18.44
CA GLY A 232 31.10 28.83 -17.56
C GLY A 232 31.84 28.31 -16.32
N ARG A 233 31.87 26.98 -16.11
CA ARG A 233 32.42 26.30 -14.93
C ARG A 233 31.58 26.42 -13.66
N ALA A 234 30.26 26.56 -13.78
CA ALA A 234 29.37 26.23 -12.65
C ALA A 234 29.69 24.80 -12.18
N ASP A 235 29.83 24.60 -10.87
CA ASP A 235 30.06 23.27 -10.32
C ASP A 235 28.81 22.42 -10.55
N ILE A 236 29.02 21.27 -11.20
CA ILE A 236 27.97 20.33 -11.56
C ILE A 236 27.45 19.54 -10.35
N ASN A 237 28.22 19.49 -9.25
CA ASN A 237 27.91 18.71 -8.05
C ASN A 237 27.73 19.58 -6.80
N ALA A 238 27.74 20.92 -6.92
CA ALA A 238 27.53 21.80 -5.76
C ALA A 238 26.16 21.55 -5.13
N ALA A 239 26.13 21.20 -3.84
CA ALA A 239 24.89 21.01 -3.10
C ALA A 239 24.35 22.36 -2.60
N ALA A 240 23.03 22.49 -2.49
CA ALA A 240 22.40 23.58 -1.75
C ALA A 240 22.66 23.44 -0.24
N ASP A 241 22.65 24.54 0.51
CA ASP A 241 23.03 24.52 1.93
C ASP A 241 22.03 23.71 2.77
N GLU A 242 20.75 24.08 2.75
CA GLU A 242 19.71 23.45 3.59
C GLU A 242 19.30 22.07 3.09
N THR A 243 18.88 22.00 1.82
CA THR A 243 18.34 20.75 1.27
C THR A 243 19.45 19.75 0.99
N GLN A 244 20.72 20.18 0.93
CA GLN A 244 21.87 19.36 0.56
C GLN A 244 21.69 18.61 -0.76
N GLN A 245 20.80 19.11 -1.63
CA GLN A 245 20.52 18.53 -2.93
C GLN A 245 21.49 19.07 -3.97
N THR A 246 22.09 18.14 -4.72
CA THR A 246 22.89 18.43 -5.90
C THR A 246 22.00 18.72 -7.12
N PRO A 247 22.55 19.33 -8.19
CA PRO A 247 21.78 19.66 -9.38
C PRO A 247 21.12 18.45 -10.05
N ILE A 248 21.73 17.26 -9.97
CA ILE A 248 21.13 16.02 -10.50
C ILE A 248 19.95 15.55 -9.66
N GLN A 249 20.02 15.66 -8.33
CA GLN A 249 18.90 15.36 -7.44
C GLN A 249 17.76 16.36 -7.65
N VAL A 250 18.06 17.66 -7.77
CA VAL A 250 17.07 18.69 -8.11
C VAL A 250 16.42 18.41 -9.47
N ALA A 251 17.18 18.02 -10.49
CA ALA A 251 16.64 17.66 -11.80
C ALA A 251 15.67 16.47 -11.74
N ILE A 252 15.99 15.45 -10.94
CA ILE A 252 15.15 14.27 -10.73
C ILE A 252 13.88 14.64 -9.95
N ALA A 253 14.02 15.33 -8.82
CA ALA A 253 12.91 15.77 -7.98
C ALA A 253 11.94 16.68 -8.75
N CYS A 254 12.47 17.60 -9.57
CA CYS A 254 11.69 18.46 -10.45
C CYS A 254 11.08 17.74 -11.67
N GLY A 255 11.44 16.48 -11.96
CA GLY A 255 11.00 15.76 -13.16
C GLY A 255 11.48 16.42 -14.46
N ASN A 256 12.65 17.07 -14.42
CA ASN A 256 13.18 17.84 -15.52
C ASN A 256 14.13 17.00 -16.39
N GLU A 257 13.59 16.33 -17.41
CA GLU A 257 14.38 15.46 -18.32
C GLU A 257 15.52 16.20 -19.02
N ILE A 258 15.34 17.49 -19.32
CA ILE A 258 16.35 18.27 -20.02
C ILE A 258 17.57 18.47 -19.13
N ALA A 259 17.36 18.94 -17.90
CA ALA A 259 18.43 19.10 -16.92
C ALA A 259 19.08 17.74 -16.63
N PHE A 260 18.28 16.70 -16.38
CA PHE A 260 18.76 15.34 -16.13
C PHE A 260 19.71 14.85 -17.24
N HIS A 261 19.30 14.93 -18.51
CA HIS A 261 20.11 14.46 -19.64
C HIS A 261 21.37 15.30 -19.86
N ILE A 262 21.31 16.63 -19.66
CA ILE A 262 22.48 17.49 -19.77
C ILE A 262 23.51 17.11 -18.71
N LEU A 263 23.08 16.96 -17.46
CA LEU A 263 23.96 16.61 -16.34
C LEU A 263 24.57 15.20 -16.53
N MET A 264 23.75 14.21 -16.87
CA MET A 264 24.17 12.83 -17.12
C MET A 264 25.17 12.66 -18.28
N ALA A 265 25.17 13.60 -19.23
CA ALA A 265 26.10 13.60 -20.36
C ALA A 265 27.47 14.24 -20.05
N ARG A 266 27.59 15.01 -18.96
CA ARG A 266 28.84 15.68 -18.58
C ARG A 266 29.79 14.70 -17.88
N GLN A 267 31.08 14.89 -18.11
CA GLN A 267 32.11 14.19 -17.33
C GLN A 267 32.19 14.78 -15.92
N GLY A 268 32.42 13.93 -14.92
CA GLY A 268 32.55 14.36 -13.53
C GLY A 268 31.24 14.51 -12.76
N ILE A 269 30.09 14.15 -13.35
CA ILE A 269 28.83 14.06 -12.60
C ILE A 269 28.96 12.99 -11.51
N ASP A 270 28.69 13.37 -10.27
CA ASP A 270 28.69 12.48 -9.12
C ASP A 270 27.26 12.04 -8.81
N LEU A 271 27.02 10.72 -8.89
CA LEU A 271 25.72 10.12 -8.57
C LEU A 271 25.65 9.64 -7.12
N ARG A 272 26.75 9.74 -6.37
CA ARG A 272 26.88 9.38 -4.96
C ARG A 272 27.50 10.53 -4.17
N ALA A 273 27.04 11.74 -4.46
CA ALA A 273 27.48 12.92 -3.72
C ALA A 273 27.35 12.70 -2.21
N SER A 274 28.22 13.36 -1.44
CA SER A 274 28.20 13.36 0.02
C SER A 274 27.00 14.19 0.55
N SER A 275 25.81 13.73 0.21
CA SER A 275 24.50 14.26 0.56
C SER A 275 23.75 13.19 1.38
N PRO A 276 22.86 13.58 2.30
CA PRO A 276 21.97 12.66 3.01
C PRO A 276 21.01 11.95 2.04
N HIS A 277 20.77 12.52 0.86
CA HIS A 277 19.85 12.00 -0.13
C HIS A 277 20.52 11.03 -1.09
N MET A 278 19.86 9.90 -1.37
CA MET A 278 20.29 8.98 -2.43
C MET A 278 19.70 9.43 -3.77
N VAL A 279 20.44 9.29 -4.88
CA VAL A 279 19.99 9.81 -6.19
C VAL A 279 18.72 9.13 -6.71
N MET A 280 18.41 7.93 -6.20
CA MET A 280 17.21 7.16 -6.54
C MET A 280 16.11 7.23 -5.48
N GLU A 281 16.27 8.07 -4.45
CA GLU A 281 15.28 8.28 -3.38
C GLU A 281 13.97 8.86 -3.95
N LEU A 282 12.82 8.41 -3.45
CA LEU A 282 11.54 9.02 -3.83
C LEU A 282 11.50 10.48 -3.36
N PRO A 283 11.19 11.45 -4.24
CA PRO A 283 11.13 12.84 -3.84
C PRO A 283 10.07 13.07 -2.76
N TYR A 284 10.28 14.07 -1.91
CA TYR A 284 9.27 14.47 -0.95
C TYR A 284 8.15 15.22 -1.66
N ALA A 285 6.93 14.69 -1.62
CA ALA A 285 5.76 15.33 -2.25
C ALA A 285 4.86 15.96 -1.19
N LEU A 286 4.35 17.16 -1.48
CA LEU A 286 3.35 17.85 -0.65
C LEU A 286 1.92 17.40 -0.96
N ARG A 287 1.71 16.95 -2.20
CA ARG A 287 0.41 16.50 -2.73
C ARG A 287 0.62 15.39 -3.77
N PRO A 288 -0.40 14.57 -4.09
CA PRO A 288 -0.26 13.50 -5.07
C PRO A 288 0.31 14.00 -6.40
N PRO A 289 1.48 13.50 -6.85
CA PRO A 289 2.10 13.99 -8.07
C PRO A 289 1.31 13.61 -9.34
N PRO A 290 1.37 14.42 -10.42
CA PRO A 290 0.68 14.10 -11.67
C PRO A 290 1.27 12.86 -12.35
N SER A 291 0.45 12.18 -13.16
CA SER A 291 0.83 10.90 -13.78
C SER A 291 2.00 11.04 -14.77
N GLU A 292 2.05 12.15 -15.50
CA GLU A 292 3.11 12.47 -16.46
C GLU A 292 4.46 12.63 -15.75
N TYR A 293 4.48 13.30 -14.59
CA TYR A 293 5.66 13.43 -13.75
C TYR A 293 6.17 12.06 -13.29
N LEU A 294 5.27 11.19 -12.82
CA LEU A 294 5.63 9.84 -12.36
C LEU A 294 6.22 8.97 -13.48
N GLN A 295 5.72 9.11 -14.73
CA GLN A 295 6.28 8.41 -15.88
C GLN A 295 7.71 8.87 -16.19
N VAL A 296 7.94 10.18 -16.14
CA VAL A 296 9.26 10.79 -16.33
C VAL A 296 10.21 10.36 -15.21
N LEU A 297 9.80 10.43 -13.95
CA LEU A 297 10.59 10.02 -12.80
C LEU A 297 11.03 8.54 -12.92
N MET A 298 10.10 7.66 -13.27
CA MET A 298 10.41 6.25 -13.53
C MET A 298 11.38 6.04 -14.71
N SER A 299 11.25 6.85 -15.77
CA SER A 299 12.20 6.83 -16.91
C SER A 299 13.62 7.20 -16.46
N MET A 300 13.77 8.23 -15.62
CA MET A 300 15.06 8.63 -15.06
C MET A 300 15.67 7.52 -14.19
N TYR A 301 14.90 6.91 -13.30
CA TYR A 301 15.38 5.80 -12.47
C TYR A 301 15.86 4.60 -13.29
N ARG A 302 15.14 4.24 -14.36
CA ARG A 302 15.59 3.17 -15.28
C ARG A 302 16.91 3.53 -15.97
N GLN A 303 17.10 4.79 -16.35
CA GLN A 303 18.35 5.25 -16.93
C GLN A 303 19.51 5.24 -15.93
N LEU A 304 19.26 5.63 -14.67
CA LEU A 304 20.25 5.56 -13.59
C LEU A 304 20.69 4.11 -13.36
N ILE A 305 19.76 3.17 -13.21
CA ILE A 305 20.09 1.74 -13.06
C ILE A 305 20.82 1.20 -14.29
N THR A 306 20.42 1.60 -15.49
CA THR A 306 21.12 1.16 -16.72
C THR A 306 22.58 1.61 -16.73
N ARG A 307 22.87 2.80 -16.19
CA ARG A 307 24.22 3.32 -16.08
C ARG A 307 25.00 2.67 -14.94
N ASP A 308 24.37 2.54 -13.78
CA ASP A 308 24.97 1.97 -12.58
C ASP A 308 23.89 1.24 -11.74
N PRO A 309 23.77 -0.09 -11.87
CA PRO A 309 22.82 -0.89 -11.10
C PRO A 309 23.07 -0.84 -9.59
N THR A 310 24.29 -0.55 -9.16
CA THR A 310 24.66 -0.53 -7.73
C THR A 310 24.11 0.70 -6.99
N LEU A 311 23.47 1.64 -7.70
CA LEU A 311 22.67 2.70 -7.07
C LEU A 311 21.43 2.14 -6.35
N ALA A 312 20.92 0.98 -6.77
CA ALA A 312 19.76 0.35 -6.13
C ALA A 312 20.06 -0.22 -4.73
N THR A 313 21.33 -0.53 -4.45
CA THR A 313 21.80 -1.06 -3.16
C THR A 313 22.51 0.00 -2.33
N GLU A 314 22.28 1.27 -2.64
CA GLU A 314 22.86 2.36 -1.88
C GLU A 314 22.23 2.43 -0.48
N GLU A 315 23.06 2.79 0.50
CA GLU A 315 22.67 2.98 1.89
C GLU A 315 23.23 4.30 2.43
N ARG A 316 22.47 4.96 3.30
CA ARG A 316 22.83 6.19 4.02
C ARG A 316 22.30 6.12 5.44
N TYR A 317 23.17 6.31 6.43
CA TYR A 317 22.81 6.22 7.85
C TYR A 317 22.10 4.89 8.24
N ASP A 318 22.48 3.79 7.60
CA ASP A 318 21.85 2.46 7.68
C ASP A 318 20.45 2.35 7.01
N TYR A 319 20.01 3.39 6.29
CA TYR A 319 18.78 3.38 5.49
C TYR A 319 19.10 3.05 4.04
N ASN A 320 18.42 2.03 3.51
CA ASN A 320 18.40 1.77 2.06
C ASN A 320 17.20 2.44 1.38
N LEU A 321 17.13 2.33 0.05
CA LEU A 321 16.05 2.91 -0.75
C LEU A 321 14.64 2.39 -0.39
N VAL A 322 14.51 1.17 0.14
CA VAL A 322 13.21 0.64 0.57
C VAL A 322 12.73 1.32 1.85
N HIS A 323 13.64 1.59 2.79
CA HIS A 323 13.36 2.40 3.98
C HIS A 323 12.92 3.81 3.59
N GLN A 324 13.69 4.46 2.71
CA GLN A 324 13.34 5.81 2.25
C GLN A 324 12.01 5.84 1.51
N ALA A 325 11.69 4.83 0.69
CA ALA A 325 10.38 4.76 0.06
C ALA A 325 9.23 4.65 1.07
N ALA A 326 9.45 3.90 2.16
CA ALA A 326 8.49 3.76 3.25
C ALA A 326 8.25 5.09 3.99
N GLU A 327 9.29 5.90 4.19
CA GLU A 327 9.19 7.22 4.83
C GLU A 327 8.56 8.28 3.90
N ARG A 328 8.99 8.32 2.63
CA ARG A 328 8.63 9.38 1.69
C ARG A 328 7.26 9.20 1.04
N ALA A 329 6.79 7.96 0.88
CA ALA A 329 5.58 7.72 0.09
C ALA A 329 4.32 8.32 0.74
N LYS A 330 4.16 8.21 2.07
CA LYS A 330 3.06 8.73 2.92
C LYS A 330 1.63 8.57 2.34
N GLY A 331 1.44 7.61 1.43
CA GLY A 331 0.20 7.42 0.66
C GLY A 331 -0.07 8.42 -0.48
N LEU A 332 0.88 9.27 -0.85
CA LEU A 332 0.76 10.27 -1.93
C LEU A 332 1.04 9.69 -3.33
N TYR A 333 1.82 8.61 -3.39
CA TYR A 333 2.13 7.92 -4.64
C TYR A 333 1.12 6.79 -4.92
N PRO A 334 0.68 6.61 -6.19
CA PRO A 334 -0.23 5.54 -6.53
C PRO A 334 0.45 4.17 -6.40
N GLN A 335 -0.34 3.14 -6.04
CA GLN A 335 0.15 1.76 -5.84
C GLN A 335 0.97 1.24 -7.03
N SER A 336 0.51 1.49 -8.26
CA SER A 336 1.18 1.02 -9.47
C SER A 336 2.58 1.60 -9.66
N PHE A 337 2.79 2.86 -9.24
CA PHE A 337 4.10 3.49 -9.30
C PHE A 337 5.03 2.92 -8.23
N ILE A 338 4.54 2.78 -6.99
CA ILE A 338 5.32 2.20 -5.89
C ILE A 338 5.71 0.76 -6.19
N ASP A 339 4.78 -0.06 -6.70
CA ASP A 339 5.07 -1.43 -7.14
C ASP A 339 6.17 -1.44 -8.20
N ALA A 340 6.07 -0.58 -9.23
CA ALA A 340 7.08 -0.51 -10.29
C ALA A 340 8.44 -0.03 -9.80
N TYR A 341 8.47 0.91 -8.85
CA TYR A 341 9.70 1.43 -8.26
C TYR A 341 10.38 0.39 -7.37
N LEU A 342 9.61 -0.25 -6.47
CA LEU A 342 10.13 -1.27 -5.57
C LEU A 342 10.56 -2.52 -6.35
N ASP A 343 9.80 -2.96 -7.37
CA ASP A 343 10.24 -4.04 -8.27
C ASP A 343 11.54 -3.66 -9.00
N LEU A 344 11.71 -2.39 -9.42
CA LEU A 344 12.91 -1.92 -10.10
C LEU A 344 14.15 -2.01 -9.19
N ILE A 345 14.08 -1.47 -7.96
CA ILE A 345 15.25 -1.47 -7.06
C ILE A 345 15.54 -2.86 -6.48
N THR A 346 14.51 -3.65 -6.16
CA THR A 346 14.69 -5.01 -5.60
C THR A 346 15.21 -6.00 -6.64
N ALA A 347 14.80 -5.87 -7.91
CA ALA A 347 15.39 -6.65 -9.01
C ALA A 347 16.89 -6.33 -9.21
N ASN A 348 17.37 -5.20 -8.69
CA ASN A 348 18.77 -4.80 -8.71
C ASN A 348 19.46 -4.90 -7.33
N GLY A 349 18.85 -5.63 -6.38
CA GLY A 349 19.51 -6.05 -5.14
C GLY A 349 19.13 -5.28 -3.88
N ALA A 350 18.20 -4.32 -3.93
CA ALA A 350 17.74 -3.62 -2.72
C ALA A 350 17.12 -4.62 -1.72
N ASP A 351 17.56 -4.58 -0.46
CA ASP A 351 17.09 -5.51 0.58
C ASP A 351 15.80 -4.99 1.25
N MET A 352 14.71 -5.73 1.10
CA MET A 352 13.42 -5.41 1.74
C MET A 352 13.37 -5.77 3.23
N THR A 353 14.36 -6.51 3.74
CA THR A 353 14.43 -7.04 5.11
C THR A 353 15.53 -6.41 5.96
N ALA A 354 16.30 -5.49 5.39
CA ALA A 354 17.37 -4.80 6.09
C ALA A 354 16.85 -4.13 7.37
N GLU A 355 17.66 -4.16 8.42
CA GLU A 355 17.37 -3.54 9.71
C GLU A 355 18.17 -2.24 9.81
N ALA A 356 17.50 -1.09 9.78
CA ALA A 356 18.11 0.23 9.97
C ALA A 356 18.15 0.60 11.46
N GLY A 357 19.25 1.24 11.88
CA GLY A 357 19.45 1.80 13.22
C GLY A 357 18.97 0.89 14.35
N ILE A 358 17.82 1.25 14.92
CA ILE A 358 17.21 0.60 16.09
C ILE A 358 16.43 -0.69 15.72
N ARG A 359 16.97 -1.50 14.80
CA ARG A 359 16.34 -2.71 14.25
C ARG A 359 14.99 -2.46 13.57
N TRP A 360 14.85 -1.30 12.93
CA TRP A 360 13.65 -0.97 12.18
C TRP A 360 13.76 -1.56 10.78
N THR A 361 12.75 -2.31 10.35
CA THR A 361 12.65 -2.79 8.97
C THR A 361 11.86 -1.79 8.12
N PRO A 362 11.93 -1.84 6.77
CA PRO A 362 11.12 -0.98 5.93
C PRO A 362 9.61 -1.10 6.22
N LEU A 363 9.16 -2.26 6.70
CA LEU A 363 7.75 -2.47 7.09
C LEU A 363 7.39 -1.71 8.38
N HIS A 364 8.32 -1.51 9.32
CA HIS A 364 8.10 -0.67 10.50
C HIS A 364 7.95 0.80 10.09
N PHE A 365 8.84 1.31 9.21
CA PHE A 365 8.70 2.67 8.66
C PHE A 365 7.37 2.84 7.92
N ALA A 366 7.00 1.88 7.05
CA ALA A 366 5.76 1.99 6.30
C ALA A 366 4.52 2.02 7.21
N ALA A 367 4.60 1.35 8.37
CA ALA A 367 3.55 1.34 9.38
C ALA A 367 3.50 2.62 10.23
N LEU A 368 4.65 3.20 10.57
CA LEU A 368 4.74 4.45 11.31
C LEU A 368 4.41 5.66 10.43
N ASP A 369 5.04 5.79 9.27
CA ASP A 369 4.94 6.98 8.40
C ASP A 369 3.65 7.02 7.56
N GLY A 370 2.75 6.05 7.75
CA GLY A 370 1.48 6.01 7.05
C GLY A 370 1.66 5.83 5.54
N SER A 371 2.41 4.81 5.12
CA SER A 371 2.67 4.47 3.71
C SER A 371 1.97 3.19 3.23
N PRO A 372 0.62 3.19 3.05
CA PRO A 372 -0.13 2.02 2.63
C PRO A 372 0.40 1.32 1.38
N PRO A 373 0.82 2.04 0.30
CA PRO A 373 1.30 1.37 -0.89
C PRO A 373 2.57 0.55 -0.67
N VAL A 374 3.49 1.06 0.15
CA VAL A 374 4.74 0.37 0.48
C VAL A 374 4.46 -0.81 1.42
N ALA A 375 3.60 -0.60 2.43
CA ALA A 375 3.19 -1.66 3.35
C ALA A 375 2.51 -2.82 2.60
N ASP A 376 1.59 -2.54 1.66
CA ASP A 376 0.94 -3.55 0.84
C ASP A 376 1.94 -4.33 -0.04
N TYR A 377 2.87 -3.63 -0.70
CA TYR A 377 3.92 -4.27 -1.49
C TYR A 377 4.77 -5.22 -0.65
N LEU A 378 5.26 -4.74 0.50
CA LEU A 378 6.07 -5.54 1.42
C LEU A 378 5.28 -6.74 1.96
N CYS A 379 4.02 -6.56 2.37
CA CYS A 379 3.13 -7.65 2.81
C CYS A 379 2.91 -8.74 1.74
N ARG A 380 2.98 -8.39 0.46
CA ARG A 380 2.87 -9.35 -0.65
C ARG A 380 4.17 -10.10 -0.93
N LYS A 381 5.32 -9.46 -0.73
CA LYS A 381 6.64 -9.95 -1.19
C LYS A 381 7.49 -10.56 -0.07
N LEU A 382 7.32 -10.12 1.17
CA LEU A 382 8.08 -10.60 2.31
C LEU A 382 7.66 -12.01 2.73
N PRO A 383 8.59 -12.84 3.24
CA PRO A 383 8.24 -14.09 3.87
C PRO A 383 7.55 -13.86 5.22
N ALA A 384 6.78 -14.86 5.67
CA ALA A 384 5.86 -14.73 6.81
C ALA A 384 6.54 -14.35 8.13
N ASP A 385 7.77 -14.80 8.35
CA ASP A 385 8.57 -14.51 9.53
C ASP A 385 9.00 -13.04 9.63
N GLN A 386 8.95 -12.30 8.52
CA GLN A 386 9.32 -10.88 8.47
C GLN A 386 8.15 -9.94 8.79
N ILE A 387 6.90 -10.41 8.72
CA ILE A 387 5.69 -9.60 8.99
C ILE A 387 5.60 -9.21 10.46
N ASN A 388 6.02 -10.10 11.37
CA ASN A 388 5.90 -9.96 12.82
C ASN A 388 7.22 -9.64 13.51
N ARG A 389 8.21 -9.11 12.78
CA ARG A 389 9.50 -8.73 13.37
C ARG A 389 9.27 -7.65 14.44
N LEU A 390 10.01 -7.77 15.53
CA LEU A 390 10.00 -6.81 16.63
C LEU A 390 11.19 -5.87 16.48
N ASN A 391 10.92 -4.57 16.53
CA ASN A 391 11.96 -3.57 16.77
C ASN A 391 12.44 -3.62 18.24
N VAL A 392 13.37 -2.75 18.65
CA VAL A 392 13.88 -2.78 20.05
C VAL A 392 12.83 -2.37 21.09
N PHE A 393 11.78 -1.66 20.68
CA PHE A 393 10.68 -1.28 21.56
C PHE A 393 9.67 -2.42 21.72
N TYR A 394 9.99 -3.62 21.21
CA TYR A 394 9.13 -4.79 21.20
C TYR A 394 7.79 -4.54 20.48
N LYS A 395 7.78 -3.62 19.51
CA LYS A 395 6.61 -3.33 18.68
C LYS A 395 6.78 -4.02 17.33
N THR A 396 5.69 -4.63 16.86
CA THR A 396 5.55 -5.08 15.47
C THR A 396 5.08 -3.92 14.59
N PRO A 397 5.18 -4.03 13.26
CA PRO A 397 4.53 -3.08 12.36
C PRO A 397 3.02 -2.94 12.62
N LEU A 398 2.34 -4.04 12.98
CA LEU A 398 0.91 -4.01 13.32
C LEU A 398 0.65 -3.18 14.58
N ALA A 399 1.48 -3.33 15.62
CA ALA A 399 1.37 -2.54 16.84
C ALA A 399 1.60 -1.04 16.60
N LEU A 400 2.62 -0.68 15.80
CA LEU A 400 2.88 0.73 15.44
C LEU A 400 1.69 1.35 14.69
N SER A 401 1.15 0.65 13.68
CA SER A 401 -0.02 1.17 12.95
C SER A 401 -1.29 1.28 13.82
N ALA A 402 -1.39 0.47 14.89
CA ALA A 402 -2.51 0.52 15.82
C ALA A 402 -2.41 1.72 16.79
N GLU A 403 -1.21 2.03 17.27
CA GLU A 403 -0.91 3.22 18.06
C GLU A 403 -1.22 4.50 17.27
N GLU A 404 -0.71 4.60 16.04
CA GLU A 404 -0.98 5.74 15.17
C GLU A 404 -2.48 5.91 14.84
N LEU A 405 -3.20 4.81 14.60
CA LEU A 405 -4.64 4.85 14.39
C LEU A 405 -5.39 5.32 15.65
N ASP A 406 -4.95 4.88 16.82
CA ASP A 406 -5.52 5.29 18.10
C ASP A 406 -5.29 6.78 18.34
N ASP A 407 -4.06 7.26 18.18
CA ASP A 407 -3.71 8.69 18.32
C ASP A 407 -4.59 9.56 17.42
N ASN A 408 -4.70 9.22 16.13
CA ASN A 408 -5.57 9.96 15.22
C ASN A 408 -7.06 9.88 15.62
N THR A 409 -7.50 8.75 16.15
CA THR A 409 -8.88 8.58 16.65
C THR A 409 -9.16 9.43 17.89
N GLN A 410 -8.19 9.56 18.79
CA GLN A 410 -8.28 10.42 19.97
C GLN A 410 -8.27 11.91 19.60
N GLN A 411 -7.41 12.33 18.68
CA GLN A 411 -7.37 13.71 18.18
C GLN A 411 -8.69 14.17 17.54
N LEU A 412 -9.42 13.24 16.91
CA LEU A 412 -10.76 13.51 16.35
C LEU A 412 -11.84 13.74 17.42
N GLN A 413 -11.65 13.23 18.63
CA GLN A 413 -12.61 13.36 19.73
C GLN A 413 -12.41 14.63 20.56
N LEU A 414 -11.27 15.32 20.40
CA LEU A 414 -11.01 16.58 21.08
C LEU A 414 -11.99 17.68 20.60
N PRO A 415 -12.66 18.40 21.53
CA PRO A 415 -13.73 19.33 21.18
C PRO A 415 -13.24 20.53 20.36
N ASP A 416 -12.03 21.01 20.65
CA ASP A 416 -11.47 22.24 20.09
C ASP A 416 -10.59 22.01 18.84
N THR A 417 -10.52 20.80 18.30
CA THR A 417 -9.73 20.52 17.08
C THR A 417 -10.37 21.20 15.86
N PRO A 418 -9.62 22.06 15.13
CA PRO A 418 -10.08 22.69 13.90
C PRO A 418 -10.55 21.68 12.84
N GLU A 419 -11.50 22.05 11.97
CA GLU A 419 -12.06 21.10 10.99
C GLU A 419 -11.03 20.64 9.96
N ASP A 420 -10.10 21.52 9.55
CA ASP A 420 -8.97 21.16 8.66
C ASP A 420 -8.02 20.14 9.32
N ALA A 421 -7.80 20.26 10.64
CA ALA A 421 -7.04 19.28 11.41
C ALA A 421 -7.81 17.95 11.54
N LYS A 422 -9.12 18.00 11.76
CA LYS A 422 -9.97 16.79 11.75
C LYS A 422 -9.93 16.08 10.41
N ASP A 423 -9.99 16.81 9.30
CA ASP A 423 -9.87 16.21 7.96
C ASP A 423 -8.51 15.53 7.75
N ARG A 424 -7.42 16.14 8.24
CA ARG A 424 -6.09 15.52 8.24
C ARG A 424 -6.06 14.22 9.06
N HIS A 425 -6.62 14.21 10.27
CA HIS A 425 -6.67 13.00 11.11
C HIS A 425 -7.58 11.90 10.53
N ARG A 426 -8.69 12.25 9.87
CA ARG A 426 -9.53 11.28 9.13
C ARG A 426 -8.73 10.64 7.99
N ALA A 427 -8.06 11.46 7.17
CA ALA A 427 -7.23 10.98 6.07
C ALA A 427 -6.07 10.11 6.55
N ALA A 428 -5.43 10.46 7.68
CA ALA A 428 -4.39 9.66 8.31
C ALA A 428 -4.95 8.32 8.83
N SER A 429 -6.09 8.34 9.54
CA SER A 429 -6.77 7.14 10.02
C SER A 429 -7.05 6.15 8.88
N ASP A 430 -7.52 6.64 7.73
CA ASP A 430 -7.78 5.79 6.56
C ASP A 430 -6.50 5.14 6.00
N LYS A 431 -5.34 5.82 6.08
CA LYS A 431 -4.04 5.23 5.72
C LYS A 431 -3.69 4.09 6.67
N TYR A 432 -3.75 4.31 7.98
CA TYR A 432 -3.41 3.28 8.98
C TYR A 432 -4.35 2.08 8.93
N LYS A 433 -5.66 2.29 8.69
CA LYS A 433 -6.60 1.18 8.45
C LYS A 433 -6.19 0.32 7.26
N ARG A 434 -5.80 0.93 6.14
CA ARG A 434 -5.30 0.20 4.96
C ARG A 434 -4.02 -0.59 5.24
N ILE A 435 -3.11 -0.02 6.05
CA ILE A 435 -1.89 -0.71 6.48
C ILE A 435 -2.24 -1.91 7.37
N ILE A 436 -3.07 -1.72 8.38
CA ILE A 436 -3.57 -2.77 9.27
C ILE A 436 -4.22 -3.89 8.46
N HIS A 437 -5.06 -3.57 7.48
CA HIS A 437 -5.67 -4.58 6.59
C HIS A 437 -4.62 -5.39 5.83
N SER A 438 -3.59 -4.73 5.31
CA SER A 438 -2.51 -5.38 4.56
C SER A 438 -1.70 -6.32 5.45
N LEU A 439 -1.36 -5.87 6.66
CA LEU A 439 -0.66 -6.66 7.68
C LEU A 439 -1.49 -7.87 8.12
N LEU A 440 -2.79 -7.69 8.41
CA LEU A 440 -3.69 -8.77 8.80
C LEU A 440 -3.87 -9.82 7.69
N ARG A 441 -3.97 -9.39 6.43
CA ARG A 441 -3.96 -10.30 5.26
C ARG A 441 -2.64 -11.06 5.12
N ALA A 442 -1.52 -10.44 5.54
CA ALA A 442 -0.20 -11.06 5.53
C ALA A 442 0.09 -11.97 6.73
N GLY A 443 -0.74 -11.92 7.78
CA GLY A 443 -0.57 -12.72 9.00
C GLY A 443 0.06 -11.97 10.17
N GLY A 444 -0.16 -10.65 10.25
CA GLY A 444 0.14 -9.85 11.43
C GLY A 444 -0.52 -10.44 12.67
N ASP A 445 0.28 -10.76 13.69
CA ASP A 445 -0.21 -11.40 14.91
C ASP A 445 -0.74 -10.36 15.90
N ILE A 446 -2.06 -10.33 16.05
CA ILE A 446 -2.76 -9.43 16.98
C ILE A 446 -2.32 -9.70 18.43
N ASN A 447 -1.86 -10.91 18.79
CA ASN A 447 -1.35 -11.21 20.14
C ASN A 447 -0.07 -10.45 20.50
N LEU A 448 0.65 -9.94 19.51
CA LEU A 448 1.85 -9.14 19.71
C LEU A 448 1.53 -7.65 19.94
N ILE A 449 0.25 -7.24 19.85
CA ILE A 449 -0.19 -5.94 20.35
C ILE A 449 -0.25 -6.03 21.88
N PRO A 450 0.47 -5.17 22.63
CA PRO A 450 0.47 -5.22 24.08
C PRO A 450 -0.95 -5.04 24.65
N THR A 451 -1.16 -5.49 25.89
CA THR A 451 -2.47 -5.40 26.60
C THR A 451 -2.33 -4.89 28.04
N ALA A 452 -1.13 -4.44 28.40
CA ALA A 452 -0.78 -4.07 29.77
C ALA A 452 -1.55 -2.82 30.23
N THR A 453 -1.66 -1.80 29.37
CA THR A 453 -2.37 -0.54 29.67
C THR A 453 -3.76 -0.52 29.06
N GLU A 454 -4.59 0.44 29.47
CA GLU A 454 -5.91 0.66 28.88
C GLU A 454 -5.82 1.09 27.41
N GLU A 455 -4.91 2.02 27.11
CA GLU A 455 -4.52 2.45 25.77
C GLU A 455 -4.14 1.26 24.87
N ASN A 456 -3.26 0.37 25.35
CA ASN A 456 -2.89 -0.85 24.65
C ASN A 456 -4.10 -1.77 24.33
N ARG A 457 -5.07 -1.87 25.25
CA ARG A 457 -6.31 -2.63 25.01
C ARG A 457 -7.22 -1.93 24.01
N HIS A 458 -7.25 -0.60 24.01
CA HIS A 458 -7.99 0.20 23.05
C HIS A 458 -7.42 0.05 21.63
N GLN A 459 -6.11 0.18 21.46
CA GLN A 459 -5.38 -0.08 20.20
C GLN A 459 -5.69 -1.48 19.65
N ARG A 460 -5.62 -2.52 20.50
CA ARG A 460 -5.99 -3.89 20.12
C ARG A 460 -7.45 -3.98 19.66
N GLN A 461 -8.37 -3.30 20.32
CA GLN A 461 -9.79 -3.31 19.96
C GLN A 461 -10.06 -2.64 18.61
N LEU A 462 -9.33 -1.58 18.28
CA LEU A 462 -9.37 -0.95 16.95
C LEU A 462 -8.93 -1.95 15.87
N VAL A 463 -7.82 -2.67 16.08
CA VAL A 463 -7.35 -3.71 15.15
C VAL A 463 -8.36 -4.85 14.99
N LEU A 464 -9.01 -5.31 16.06
CA LEU A 464 -10.06 -6.34 15.97
C LEU A 464 -11.27 -5.86 15.15
N THR A 465 -11.63 -4.58 15.29
CA THR A 465 -12.70 -3.96 14.49
C THR A 465 -12.33 -3.95 13.00
N GLU A 466 -11.10 -3.53 12.68
CA GLU A 466 -10.60 -3.56 11.30
C GLU A 466 -10.43 -4.98 10.77
N TYR A 467 -10.12 -5.96 11.62
CA TYR A 467 -10.03 -7.35 11.19
C TYR A 467 -11.39 -7.93 10.80
N ALA A 468 -12.47 -7.55 11.49
CA ALA A 468 -13.82 -7.90 11.07
C ALA A 468 -14.12 -7.36 9.66
N THR A 469 -13.68 -6.14 9.34
CA THR A 469 -13.78 -5.56 7.99
C THR A 469 -13.04 -6.41 6.96
N VAL A 470 -11.77 -6.77 7.23
CA VAL A 470 -10.97 -7.66 6.35
C VAL A 470 -11.69 -8.99 6.11
N LEU A 471 -12.23 -9.60 7.17
CA LEU A 471 -12.99 -10.85 7.05
C LEU A 471 -14.25 -10.66 6.18
N ASN A 472 -14.91 -9.51 6.25
CA ASN A 472 -16.11 -9.21 5.46
C ASN A 472 -15.84 -8.89 3.98
N GLU A 473 -14.61 -8.55 3.63
CA GLU A 473 -14.20 -8.35 2.23
C GLU A 473 -13.83 -9.67 1.53
N LEU A 474 -13.44 -10.71 2.28
CA LEU A 474 -13.05 -12.02 1.74
C LEU A 474 -14.04 -12.62 0.74
N PRO A 475 -15.36 -12.64 1.00
CA PRO A 475 -16.36 -13.13 0.05
C PRO A 475 -16.21 -12.56 -1.37
N ALA A 476 -16.11 -11.23 -1.47
CA ALA A 476 -16.04 -10.53 -2.74
C ALA A 476 -14.69 -10.76 -3.42
N ALA A 477 -13.60 -10.66 -2.65
CA ALA A 477 -12.24 -10.87 -3.15
C ALA A 477 -12.03 -12.29 -3.70
N VAL A 478 -12.47 -13.31 -2.97
CA VAL A 478 -12.37 -14.72 -3.38
C VAL A 478 -13.14 -14.96 -4.68
N MET A 479 -14.37 -14.45 -4.76
CA MET A 479 -15.19 -14.61 -5.96
C MET A 479 -14.60 -13.87 -7.16
N ALA A 480 -14.04 -12.66 -6.95
CA ALA A 480 -13.35 -11.92 -7.99
C ALA A 480 -12.13 -12.68 -8.52
N ALA A 481 -11.30 -13.24 -7.62
CA ALA A 481 -10.12 -14.00 -7.98
C ALA A 481 -10.45 -15.28 -8.77
N VAL A 482 -11.42 -16.08 -8.30
CA VAL A 482 -11.88 -17.28 -9.02
C VAL A 482 -12.50 -16.92 -10.36
N ASN A 483 -13.33 -15.88 -10.42
CA ASN A 483 -13.93 -15.43 -11.69
C ASN A 483 -12.89 -14.95 -12.69
N ALA A 484 -11.83 -14.31 -12.21
CA ALA A 484 -10.74 -13.86 -13.05
C ALA A 484 -9.81 -15.01 -13.48
N ALA A 485 -9.69 -16.08 -12.69
CA ALA A 485 -8.96 -17.29 -13.08
C ALA A 485 -9.73 -18.11 -14.14
N LEU A 486 -11.06 -18.13 -14.05
CA LEU A 486 -11.93 -18.82 -15.02
C LEU A 486 -12.30 -17.98 -16.24
N ARG A 487 -11.74 -16.76 -16.39
CA ARG A 487 -12.07 -15.85 -17.50
C ARG A 487 -11.69 -16.46 -18.84
N ASP A 488 -10.45 -16.92 -18.97
CA ASP A 488 -9.93 -17.45 -20.23
C ASP A 488 -10.69 -18.70 -20.66
N LEU A 489 -11.04 -19.58 -19.70
CA LEU A 489 -11.92 -20.72 -19.93
C LEU A 489 -13.23 -20.27 -20.58
N ARG A 490 -13.91 -19.28 -19.97
CA ARG A 490 -15.21 -18.78 -20.46
C ARG A 490 -15.10 -18.16 -21.85
N GLU A 491 -14.04 -17.41 -22.11
CA GLU A 491 -13.80 -16.78 -23.42
C GLU A 491 -13.54 -17.82 -24.51
N ILE A 492 -12.72 -18.84 -24.23
CA ILE A 492 -12.47 -19.95 -25.15
C ILE A 492 -13.75 -20.76 -25.38
N ALA A 493 -14.51 -21.07 -24.33
CA ALA A 493 -15.76 -21.81 -24.43
C ALA A 493 -16.82 -21.05 -25.23
N ASP A 494 -16.93 -19.73 -25.07
CA ASP A 494 -17.86 -18.89 -25.86
C ASP A 494 -17.43 -18.83 -27.33
N ALA A 495 -16.14 -18.65 -27.61
CA ALA A 495 -15.58 -18.69 -28.96
C ALA A 495 -15.85 -20.04 -29.65
N LEU A 496 -15.62 -21.16 -28.94
CA LEU A 496 -15.89 -22.51 -29.43
C LEU A 496 -17.39 -22.75 -29.65
N THR A 497 -18.25 -22.26 -28.76
CA THR A 497 -19.71 -22.37 -28.91
C THR A 497 -20.18 -21.65 -30.17
N LYS A 498 -19.69 -20.43 -30.42
CA LYS A 498 -19.97 -19.66 -31.65
C LYS A 498 -19.42 -20.36 -32.89
N ALA A 499 -18.21 -20.91 -32.81
CA ALA A 499 -17.59 -21.65 -33.91
C ALA A 499 -18.37 -22.93 -34.25
N PHE A 500 -18.82 -23.71 -33.24
CA PHE A 500 -19.64 -24.90 -33.45
C PHE A 500 -21.01 -24.54 -34.01
N HIS A 501 -21.65 -23.46 -33.54
CA HIS A 501 -22.95 -23.03 -34.03
C HIS A 501 -22.92 -22.62 -35.51
N ASN A 502 -21.81 -22.00 -35.95
CA ASN A 502 -21.65 -21.47 -37.31
C ASN A 502 -20.90 -22.42 -38.27
N GLY A 503 -20.25 -23.46 -37.75
CA GLY A 503 -19.40 -24.38 -38.52
C GLY A 503 -20.14 -25.61 -39.04
N THR A 504 -19.82 -26.04 -40.26
CA THR A 504 -20.24 -27.36 -40.77
C THR A 504 -19.33 -28.46 -40.21
N ALA A 505 -19.82 -29.71 -40.20
CA ALA A 505 -19.04 -30.85 -39.73
C ALA A 505 -17.70 -31.00 -40.48
N GLN A 506 -17.66 -30.61 -41.76
CA GLN A 506 -16.47 -30.63 -42.59
C GLN A 506 -15.43 -29.55 -42.20
N GLN A 507 -15.86 -28.36 -41.81
CA GLN A 507 -14.96 -27.30 -41.33
C GLN A 507 -14.36 -27.65 -39.97
N LEU A 508 -15.13 -28.30 -39.10
CA LEU A 508 -14.64 -28.79 -37.82
C LEU A 508 -13.67 -29.96 -37.97
N LYS A 509 -13.92 -30.90 -38.91
CA LYS A 509 -12.96 -31.97 -39.29
C LYS A 509 -11.64 -31.40 -39.81
N ALA A 510 -11.67 -30.31 -40.58
CA ALA A 510 -10.48 -29.64 -41.10
C ALA A 510 -9.70 -28.88 -40.01
N ALA A 511 -10.40 -28.28 -39.04
CA ALA A 511 -9.79 -27.54 -37.93
C ALA A 511 -9.25 -28.46 -36.82
N PHE A 512 -9.85 -29.64 -36.60
CA PHE A 512 -9.48 -30.60 -35.56
C PHE A 512 -9.36 -32.03 -36.15
N PRO A 513 -8.24 -32.38 -36.80
CA PRO A 513 -8.08 -33.64 -37.53
C PRO A 513 -8.19 -34.92 -36.68
N SER A 514 -8.11 -34.81 -35.36
CA SER A 514 -8.23 -35.92 -34.40
C SER A 514 -9.67 -36.27 -34.01
N PHE A 515 -10.66 -35.47 -34.40
CA PHE A 515 -12.07 -35.70 -34.09
C PHE A 515 -12.73 -36.54 -35.20
N ASP A 516 -12.41 -37.83 -35.24
CA ASP A 516 -13.04 -38.79 -36.16
C ASP A 516 -14.12 -39.61 -35.43
N PRO A 517 -15.43 -39.28 -35.57
CA PRO A 517 -16.51 -40.06 -34.99
C PRO A 517 -16.68 -41.45 -35.64
N SER A 518 -15.88 -41.79 -36.66
CA SER A 518 -15.84 -43.13 -37.26
C SER A 518 -14.83 -44.08 -36.61
N LEU A 519 -14.03 -43.61 -35.64
CA LEU A 519 -13.21 -44.48 -34.78
C LEU A 519 -14.07 -45.02 -33.62
N ASP A 520 -14.62 -46.22 -33.82
CA ASP A 520 -15.35 -46.99 -32.81
C ASP A 520 -14.45 -47.27 -31.58
N SER A 521 -14.72 -46.60 -30.46
CA SER A 521 -14.37 -47.15 -29.14
C SER A 521 -15.53 -48.02 -28.67
N LEU A 522 -15.40 -49.32 -28.93
CA LEU A 522 -16.29 -50.45 -28.59
C LEU A 522 -17.49 -50.69 -29.53
N HIS A 523 -17.44 -51.84 -30.21
CA HIS A 523 -18.52 -52.41 -31.03
C HIS A 523 -19.84 -52.58 -30.25
N PRO A 524 -21.00 -52.12 -30.78
CA PRO A 524 -22.30 -52.55 -30.29
C PRO A 524 -22.65 -53.95 -30.82
N PRO A 525 -23.53 -54.72 -30.13
CA PRO A 525 -23.94 -56.05 -30.57
C PRO A 525 -24.79 -55.98 -31.85
N PRO A 526 -24.83 -57.04 -32.68
CA PRO A 526 -25.47 -56.99 -33.98
C PRO A 526 -27.00 -56.91 -33.87
N LEU A 527 -27.60 -55.98 -34.59
CA LEU A 527 -29.04 -55.85 -34.78
C LEU A 527 -29.54 -56.74 -35.96
N PRO A 528 -30.82 -57.15 -35.95
CA PRO A 528 -31.39 -58.13 -36.90
C PRO A 528 -31.53 -57.63 -38.36
N PRO A 529 -31.68 -58.54 -39.34
CA PRO A 529 -31.28 -58.33 -40.75
C PRO A 529 -32.21 -57.49 -41.64
N HIS A 530 -33.09 -56.64 -41.08
CA HIS A 530 -34.08 -55.88 -41.88
C HIS A 530 -34.18 -54.38 -41.57
N VAL A 531 -33.16 -53.81 -40.94
CA VAL A 531 -33.03 -52.34 -40.83
C VAL A 531 -31.72 -51.94 -41.46
N THR A 532 -31.76 -51.34 -42.65
CA THR A 532 -30.69 -50.46 -43.11
C THR A 532 -30.80 -49.16 -42.31
N PRO A 533 -29.86 -48.83 -41.41
CA PRO A 533 -29.77 -47.47 -40.93
C PRO A 533 -29.16 -46.67 -42.08
N ALA A 534 -29.89 -45.69 -42.62
CA ALA A 534 -29.20 -44.55 -43.19
C ALA A 534 -28.32 -44.00 -42.06
N ALA A 535 -27.00 -44.03 -42.25
CA ALA A 535 -26.07 -43.44 -41.30
C ALA A 535 -26.49 -41.97 -41.09
N PRO A 536 -26.64 -41.48 -39.84
CA PRO A 536 -27.13 -40.12 -39.56
C PRO A 536 -26.21 -38.99 -40.06
N TRP A 537 -25.14 -39.32 -40.79
CA TRP A 537 -24.01 -38.45 -41.11
C TRP A 537 -23.96 -38.03 -42.58
N GLN A 538 -25.06 -38.16 -43.34
CA GLN A 538 -25.10 -37.82 -44.76
C GLN A 538 -25.28 -36.33 -45.09
N ASP A 539 -25.52 -35.46 -44.09
CA ASP A 539 -25.57 -34.00 -44.28
C ASP A 539 -24.35 -33.31 -43.65
N ASP A 540 -23.15 -33.58 -44.19
CA ASP A 540 -21.86 -32.96 -43.78
C ASP A 540 -21.81 -31.42 -44.03
N GLU A 541 -22.78 -30.87 -44.77
CA GLU A 541 -22.92 -29.46 -45.15
C GLU A 541 -23.89 -28.66 -44.27
N THR A 542 -24.63 -29.32 -43.36
CA THR A 542 -25.56 -28.61 -42.46
C THR A 542 -24.80 -28.03 -41.25
N PRO A 543 -24.95 -26.73 -40.94
CA PRO A 543 -24.42 -26.16 -39.70
C PRO A 543 -24.99 -26.91 -38.50
N LEU A 544 -24.19 -27.10 -37.44
CA LEU A 544 -24.64 -27.74 -36.18
C LEU A 544 -25.67 -26.88 -35.40
N ALA A 545 -26.27 -25.87 -36.03
CA ALA A 545 -27.16 -24.86 -35.48
C ALA A 545 -28.34 -25.40 -34.65
N ASN A 546 -28.72 -26.68 -34.81
CA ASN A 546 -29.79 -27.34 -34.06
C ASN A 546 -29.33 -28.12 -32.82
N ARG A 547 -28.04 -28.11 -32.45
CA ARG A 547 -27.52 -28.77 -31.25
C ARG A 547 -26.88 -27.76 -30.30
N ASP A 548 -27.24 -27.84 -29.01
CA ASP A 548 -26.56 -27.10 -27.95
C ASP A 548 -25.17 -27.69 -27.71
N MET A 549 -24.16 -27.04 -28.29
CA MET A 549 -22.75 -27.44 -28.21
C MET A 549 -22.00 -26.76 -27.06
N SER A 550 -22.68 -26.00 -26.21
CA SER A 550 -22.07 -25.27 -25.09
C SER A 550 -21.34 -26.21 -24.12
N ALA A 551 -21.90 -27.39 -23.85
CA ALA A 551 -21.28 -28.40 -23.00
C ALA A 551 -20.02 -29.02 -23.62
N VAL A 552 -20.02 -29.21 -24.95
CA VAL A 552 -18.84 -29.71 -25.67
C VAL A 552 -17.75 -28.63 -25.71
N ALA A 553 -18.13 -27.39 -25.98
CA ALA A 553 -17.23 -26.24 -25.97
C ALA A 553 -16.59 -26.02 -24.61
N TRP A 554 -17.34 -26.13 -23.52
CA TRP A 554 -16.82 -26.03 -22.15
C TRP A 554 -15.78 -27.13 -21.86
N ARG A 555 -16.08 -28.38 -22.23
CA ARG A 555 -15.15 -29.51 -22.05
C ARG A 555 -13.88 -29.37 -22.87
N VAL A 556 -13.96 -28.83 -24.08
CA VAL A 556 -12.77 -28.59 -24.90
C VAL A 556 -11.96 -27.42 -24.31
N ALA A 557 -12.62 -26.33 -23.93
CA ALA A 557 -11.97 -25.18 -23.29
C ALA A 557 -11.25 -25.56 -21.99
N SER A 558 -11.78 -26.51 -21.23
CA SER A 558 -11.21 -26.90 -19.94
C SER A 558 -9.82 -27.55 -20.04
N PHE A 559 -9.44 -28.11 -21.21
CA PHE A 559 -8.07 -28.60 -21.47
C PHE A 559 -7.04 -27.48 -21.61
N PHE A 560 -7.47 -26.24 -21.86
CA PHE A 560 -6.60 -25.08 -22.04
C PHE A 560 -6.44 -24.25 -20.75
N VAL A 561 -7.08 -24.68 -19.66
CA VAL A 561 -7.00 -24.00 -18.37
C VAL A 561 -5.84 -24.57 -17.59
N ASP A 562 -4.93 -23.69 -17.18
CA ASP A 562 -3.89 -24.00 -16.22
C ASP A 562 -4.37 -23.64 -14.80
N PRO A 563 -4.63 -24.62 -13.91
CA PRO A 563 -5.04 -24.33 -12.53
C PRO A 563 -4.00 -23.55 -11.71
N SER A 564 -2.72 -23.55 -12.14
CA SER A 564 -1.65 -22.80 -11.48
C SER A 564 -1.79 -21.27 -11.62
N VAL A 565 -2.75 -20.78 -12.43
CA VAL A 565 -3.06 -19.34 -12.56
C VAL A 565 -3.38 -18.68 -11.21
N LEU A 566 -3.90 -19.42 -10.23
CA LEU A 566 -4.12 -18.89 -8.88
C LEU A 566 -2.83 -18.77 -8.06
N GLU A 567 -1.81 -19.56 -8.35
CA GLU A 567 -0.50 -19.47 -7.69
C GLU A 567 0.33 -18.32 -8.24
N GLN A 568 0.11 -17.95 -9.51
CA GLN A 568 0.79 -16.84 -10.20
C GLN A 568 0.19 -15.46 -9.89
N ARG A 569 -0.93 -15.40 -9.15
CA ARG A 569 -1.62 -14.16 -8.81
C ARG A 569 -1.41 -13.79 -7.33
N PRO A 570 -1.40 -12.48 -7.00
CA PRO A 570 -1.38 -12.05 -5.61
C PRO A 570 -2.55 -12.66 -4.83
N ARG A 571 -2.24 -13.33 -3.72
CA ARG A 571 -3.25 -13.89 -2.82
C ARG A 571 -3.85 -12.76 -2.00
N PHE A 572 -5.16 -12.79 -1.80
CA PHE A 572 -5.82 -11.81 -0.95
C PHE A 572 -5.50 -12.02 0.54
N VAL A 573 -5.32 -13.28 0.98
CA VAL A 573 -4.77 -13.63 2.30
C VAL A 573 -3.62 -14.61 2.12
N GLN A 574 -2.52 -14.39 2.83
CA GLN A 574 -1.34 -15.21 2.73
C GLN A 574 -1.52 -16.58 3.40
N ASN A 575 -0.85 -17.58 2.83
CA ASN A 575 -0.82 -18.96 3.35
C ASN A 575 -0.08 -19.10 4.70
N ALA A 576 0.56 -18.04 5.18
CA ALA A 576 1.07 -17.99 6.54
C ALA A 576 -0.04 -18.13 7.59
N THR A 577 -1.26 -17.70 7.25
CA THR A 577 -2.42 -17.77 8.13
C THR A 577 -3.23 -19.04 7.86
N GLU A 578 -3.86 -19.58 8.90
CA GLU A 578 -4.73 -20.76 8.78
C GLU A 578 -5.94 -20.48 7.88
N VAL A 579 -6.61 -19.35 8.08
CA VAL A 579 -7.72 -18.89 7.23
C VAL A 579 -7.27 -18.74 5.76
N GLY A 580 -6.07 -18.21 5.51
CA GLY A 580 -5.50 -18.09 4.17
C GLY A 580 -5.24 -19.44 3.52
N ARG A 581 -4.64 -20.41 4.24
CA ARG A 581 -4.44 -21.78 3.72
C ARG A 581 -5.76 -22.41 3.30
N ARG A 582 -6.77 -22.36 4.19
CA ARG A 582 -8.10 -22.96 3.92
C ARG A 582 -8.77 -22.31 2.70
N ILE A 583 -8.79 -20.98 2.63
CA ILE A 583 -9.43 -20.26 1.53
C ILE A 583 -8.70 -20.49 0.20
N ASN A 584 -7.37 -20.37 0.17
CA ASN A 584 -6.60 -20.55 -1.05
C ASN A 584 -6.68 -21.99 -1.57
N THR A 585 -6.63 -22.99 -0.69
CA THR A 585 -6.84 -24.39 -1.07
C THR A 585 -8.26 -24.62 -1.62
N ALA A 586 -9.28 -23.99 -1.02
CA ALA A 586 -10.64 -24.07 -1.53
C ALA A 586 -10.77 -23.45 -2.92
N MET A 587 -10.17 -22.28 -3.14
CA MET A 587 -10.16 -21.62 -4.45
C MET A 587 -9.51 -22.48 -5.53
N ALA A 588 -8.33 -23.05 -5.25
CA ALA A 588 -7.62 -23.93 -6.17
C ALA A 588 -8.48 -25.13 -6.57
N ARG A 589 -9.01 -25.86 -5.58
CA ARG A 589 -9.90 -27.01 -5.80
C ARG A 589 -11.17 -26.64 -6.55
N PHE A 590 -11.72 -25.45 -6.32
CA PHE A 590 -12.90 -24.98 -7.03
C PHE A 590 -12.60 -24.71 -8.52
N VAL A 591 -11.46 -24.09 -8.83
CA VAL A 591 -11.03 -23.86 -10.22
C VAL A 591 -10.74 -25.19 -10.93
N GLU A 592 -10.04 -26.12 -10.27
CA GLU A 592 -9.82 -27.49 -10.78
C GLU A 592 -11.15 -28.21 -11.06
N ALA A 593 -12.10 -28.16 -10.13
CA ALA A 593 -13.41 -28.76 -10.31
C ALA A 593 -14.18 -28.12 -11.47
N ALA A 594 -14.13 -26.78 -11.61
CA ALA A 594 -14.78 -26.05 -12.70
C ALA A 594 -14.16 -26.37 -14.08
N ALA A 595 -12.86 -26.68 -14.12
CA ALA A 595 -12.13 -27.12 -15.31
C ALA A 595 -12.16 -28.66 -15.50
N SER A 596 -12.90 -29.40 -14.67
CA SER A 596 -13.01 -30.85 -14.81
C SER A 596 -13.95 -31.25 -15.95
N LEU A 597 -13.75 -32.46 -16.50
CA LEU A 597 -14.62 -33.04 -17.53
C LEU A 597 -16.06 -33.32 -17.03
N GLN A 598 -16.28 -33.26 -15.72
CA GLN A 598 -17.58 -33.51 -15.10
C GLN A 598 -18.52 -32.29 -15.19
N VAL A 599 -17.97 -31.08 -15.25
CA VAL A 599 -18.74 -29.83 -15.33
C VAL A 599 -19.09 -29.55 -16.80
N VAL A 600 -20.38 -29.31 -17.07
CA VAL A 600 -20.90 -29.21 -18.45
C VAL A 600 -21.26 -27.79 -18.88
N GLY A 601 -20.90 -26.77 -18.08
CA GLY A 601 -21.03 -25.38 -18.54
C GLY A 601 -20.92 -24.33 -17.42
N ASN A 602 -20.80 -23.07 -17.85
CA ASN A 602 -20.69 -21.92 -16.94
C ASN A 602 -21.86 -21.82 -15.95
N GLU A 603 -23.07 -22.21 -16.36
CA GLU A 603 -24.27 -22.17 -15.50
C GLU A 603 -24.13 -23.03 -14.23
N GLU A 604 -23.40 -24.14 -14.30
CA GLU A 604 -23.10 -24.99 -13.14
C GLU A 604 -22.05 -24.35 -12.24
N VAL A 605 -21.11 -23.61 -12.82
CA VAL A 605 -20.01 -22.94 -12.11
C VAL A 605 -20.45 -21.69 -11.37
N VAL A 606 -21.37 -20.91 -11.92
CA VAL A 606 -21.85 -19.66 -11.30
C VAL A 606 -23.18 -19.82 -10.55
N GLY A 607 -23.90 -20.91 -10.80
CA GLY A 607 -25.27 -21.11 -10.36
C GLY A 607 -26.25 -20.31 -11.22
N ASN A 608 -27.42 -20.88 -11.54
CA ASN A 608 -28.39 -20.21 -12.41
C ASN A 608 -29.38 -19.40 -11.56
N GLY A 609 -29.23 -18.07 -11.58
CA GLY A 609 -30.13 -17.10 -10.96
C GLY A 609 -31.45 -16.93 -11.72
N GLY A 610 -32.17 -18.03 -11.92
CA GLY A 610 -33.56 -18.02 -12.38
C GLY A 610 -33.77 -17.96 -13.89
N ARG A 611 -34.07 -19.11 -14.51
CA ARG A 611 -34.85 -19.21 -15.76
C ARG A 611 -35.49 -20.59 -15.98
N LYS A 612 -35.01 -21.65 -15.34
CA LYS A 612 -35.73 -22.93 -15.32
C LYS A 612 -36.80 -22.94 -14.23
N ARG A 613 -38.04 -23.03 -14.68
CA ARG A 613 -39.17 -23.38 -13.83
C ARG A 613 -39.21 -24.90 -13.69
N ASP A 614 -39.50 -25.43 -12.52
CA ASP A 614 -39.84 -26.85 -12.36
C ASP A 614 -41.13 -27.19 -13.12
N SER A 615 -41.52 -28.47 -13.07
CA SER A 615 -42.80 -28.97 -13.61
C SER A 615 -44.04 -28.26 -13.04
N GLU A 616 -43.88 -27.46 -11.98
CA GLU A 616 -44.93 -26.74 -11.28
C GLU A 616 -44.85 -25.20 -11.50
N GLY A 617 -43.90 -24.73 -12.32
CA GLY A 617 -43.78 -23.32 -12.67
C GLY A 617 -42.94 -22.48 -11.70
N GLN A 618 -42.32 -23.08 -10.67
CA GLN A 618 -41.49 -22.38 -9.69
C GLN A 618 -40.06 -22.22 -10.17
N VAL A 619 -39.47 -21.05 -9.94
CA VAL A 619 -38.08 -20.75 -10.30
C VAL A 619 -37.14 -21.59 -9.42
N VAL A 620 -36.54 -22.64 -9.99
CA VAL A 620 -35.54 -23.46 -9.28
C VAL A 620 -34.19 -22.75 -9.38
N ARG A 621 -33.71 -22.21 -8.26
CA ARG A 621 -32.33 -21.72 -8.15
C ARG A 621 -31.39 -22.92 -8.10
N ARG A 622 -30.47 -23.01 -9.06
CA ARG A 622 -29.37 -23.98 -8.96
C ARG A 622 -28.25 -23.37 -8.14
N PRO A 623 -27.79 -24.02 -7.04
CA PRO A 623 -26.65 -23.54 -6.29
C PRO A 623 -25.41 -23.51 -7.19
N GLN A 624 -24.47 -22.63 -6.85
CA GLN A 624 -23.14 -22.63 -7.45
C GLN A 624 -22.47 -23.99 -7.25
N LEU A 625 -21.56 -24.39 -8.15
CA LEU A 625 -20.80 -25.64 -8.11
C LEU A 625 -20.46 -26.10 -6.67
N GLN A 626 -21.04 -27.24 -6.29
CA GLN A 626 -20.86 -27.89 -4.99
C GLN A 626 -19.80 -28.98 -5.13
N CYS A 627 -18.53 -28.60 -5.19
CA CYS A 627 -17.40 -29.49 -5.49
C CYS A 627 -16.71 -30.09 -4.27
N PHE A 628 -17.10 -29.72 -3.05
CA PHE A 628 -16.48 -30.22 -1.83
C PHE A 628 -17.35 -31.29 -1.19
N GLU A 629 -16.83 -32.52 -1.13
CA GLU A 629 -17.53 -33.66 -0.52
C GLU A 629 -17.27 -33.73 0.98
N LEU A 630 -18.33 -33.97 1.76
CA LEU A 630 -18.28 -34.19 3.19
C LEU A 630 -18.29 -35.70 3.48
N ASN A 631 -17.31 -36.18 4.26
CA ASN A 631 -17.24 -37.59 4.69
C ASN A 631 -18.47 -38.03 5.52
N TYR A 632 -19.11 -37.09 6.21
CA TYR A 632 -20.40 -37.25 6.87
C TYR A 632 -21.07 -35.87 6.99
N ASP A 633 -22.36 -35.77 6.69
CA ASP A 633 -23.10 -34.50 6.73
C ASP A 633 -23.78 -34.32 8.10
N SER A 634 -23.26 -33.39 8.90
CA SER A 634 -23.79 -33.05 10.24
C SER A 634 -24.76 -31.87 10.24
N ARG A 635 -25.08 -31.31 9.07
CA ARG A 635 -25.93 -30.11 8.96
C ARG A 635 -27.42 -30.44 9.18
N PRO A 636 -28.23 -29.49 9.70
CA PRO A 636 -29.67 -29.67 9.83
C PRO A 636 -30.32 -29.91 8.46
N ARG A 637 -31.27 -30.86 8.37
CA ARG A 637 -31.95 -31.21 7.10
C ARG A 637 -32.57 -30.01 6.37
N GLU A 638 -33.00 -29.01 7.13
CA GLU A 638 -33.61 -27.76 6.65
C GLU A 638 -32.60 -26.81 5.98
N ALA A 639 -31.30 -26.99 6.23
CA ALA A 639 -30.21 -26.16 5.68
C ALA A 639 -29.44 -26.84 4.53
N VAL A 640 -29.78 -28.09 4.18
CA VAL A 640 -29.03 -28.89 3.20
C VAL A 640 -29.66 -28.78 1.81
N HIS A 641 -29.03 -28.00 0.92
CA HIS A 641 -29.40 -27.94 -0.50
C HIS A 641 -28.82 -29.09 -1.34
N THR A 642 -27.71 -29.68 -0.92
CA THR A 642 -27.07 -30.84 -1.56
C THR A 642 -26.48 -31.72 -0.46
N HIS A 643 -27.08 -32.89 -0.22
CA HIS A 643 -26.62 -33.81 0.83
C HIS A 643 -25.17 -34.22 0.60
N GLY A 644 -24.34 -34.05 1.63
CA GLY A 644 -22.92 -34.43 1.62
C GLY A 644 -22.02 -33.58 0.75
N ARG A 645 -22.50 -32.45 0.20
CA ARG A 645 -21.66 -31.53 -0.58
C ARG A 645 -21.83 -30.07 -0.15
N VAL A 646 -20.75 -29.31 -0.27
CA VAL A 646 -20.71 -27.85 -0.08
C VAL A 646 -20.01 -27.16 -1.25
N GLY A 647 -20.24 -25.86 -1.42
CA GLY A 647 -19.60 -25.02 -2.42
C GLY A 647 -18.53 -24.12 -1.82
N LEU A 648 -17.87 -23.36 -2.67
CA LEU A 648 -16.79 -22.46 -2.25
C LEU A 648 -17.26 -21.40 -1.24
N ARG A 649 -18.50 -20.92 -1.39
CA ARG A 649 -19.07 -19.87 -0.52
C ARG A 649 -19.22 -20.36 0.91
N GLU A 650 -19.71 -21.60 1.09
CA GLU A 650 -19.90 -22.21 2.40
C GLU A 650 -18.55 -22.49 3.08
N VAL A 651 -17.54 -22.93 2.32
CA VAL A 651 -16.16 -23.13 2.81
C VAL A 651 -15.52 -21.82 3.27
N VAL A 652 -15.64 -20.76 2.47
CA VAL A 652 -15.10 -19.44 2.81
C VAL A 652 -15.80 -18.85 4.03
N HIS A 653 -17.13 -18.98 4.11
CA HIS A 653 -17.88 -18.49 5.27
C HIS A 653 -17.50 -19.25 6.55
N ARG A 654 -17.34 -20.58 6.48
CA ARG A 654 -16.87 -21.36 7.62
C ARG A 654 -15.48 -20.93 8.10
N ALA A 655 -14.54 -20.69 7.17
CA ALA A 655 -13.20 -20.20 7.51
C ALA A 655 -13.24 -18.86 8.25
N ARG A 656 -14.12 -17.95 7.82
CA ARG A 656 -14.30 -16.64 8.45
C ARG A 656 -14.89 -16.75 9.86
N LEU A 657 -15.87 -17.62 10.06
CA LEU A 657 -16.48 -17.85 11.37
C LEU A 657 -15.48 -18.43 12.37
N ASP A 658 -14.66 -19.41 11.95
CA ASP A 658 -13.64 -19.98 12.83
C ASP A 658 -12.56 -18.95 13.20
N GLU A 659 -12.16 -18.08 12.25
CA GLU A 659 -11.21 -17.00 12.54
C GLU A 659 -11.83 -15.94 13.46
N ALA A 660 -13.09 -15.56 13.26
CA ALA A 660 -13.79 -14.64 14.15
C ALA A 660 -13.93 -15.19 15.58
N ALA A 661 -14.25 -16.48 15.70
CA ALA A 661 -14.32 -17.17 16.99
C ALA A 661 -12.95 -17.22 17.69
N LYS A 662 -11.87 -17.48 16.95
CA LYS A 662 -10.49 -17.47 17.47
C LYS A 662 -10.12 -16.14 18.13
N TRP A 663 -10.58 -15.03 17.55
CA TRP A 663 -10.27 -13.68 18.06
C TRP A 663 -11.36 -13.08 18.94
N GLY A 664 -12.42 -13.84 19.25
CA GLY A 664 -13.51 -13.36 20.11
C GLY A 664 -14.27 -12.16 19.54
N LEU A 665 -14.39 -12.07 18.21
CA LEU A 665 -15.17 -11.00 17.57
C LEU A 665 -16.65 -11.15 17.95
N ALA A 666 -17.36 -10.02 18.08
CA ALA A 666 -18.76 -10.01 18.50
C ALA A 666 -19.67 -10.85 17.58
N ASP A 667 -20.71 -11.44 18.15
CA ASP A 667 -21.72 -12.17 17.38
C ASP A 667 -22.32 -11.26 16.30
N GLY A 668 -22.26 -11.72 15.04
CA GLY A 668 -22.70 -10.95 13.88
C GLY A 668 -21.66 -10.00 13.28
N ALA A 669 -20.43 -9.93 13.81
CA ALA A 669 -19.34 -9.16 13.22
C ALA A 669 -18.96 -9.67 11.82
N VAL A 670 -19.08 -10.99 11.58
CA VAL A 670 -18.92 -11.59 10.26
C VAL A 670 -20.27 -11.68 9.57
N VAL A 671 -20.49 -10.82 8.58
CA VAL A 671 -21.71 -10.83 7.77
C VAL A 671 -21.59 -11.94 6.74
N LYS A 672 -22.55 -12.89 6.71
CA LYS A 672 -22.52 -14.04 5.82
C LYS A 672 -22.22 -13.68 4.36
N GLY A 673 -22.76 -12.57 3.86
CA GLY A 673 -22.45 -11.99 2.54
C GLY A 673 -22.95 -12.83 1.34
N PHE A 674 -23.16 -14.14 1.53
CA PHE A 674 -23.66 -15.10 0.57
C PHE A 674 -25.03 -15.64 0.98
N ASN A 675 -25.98 -15.70 0.04
CA ASN A 675 -27.27 -16.36 0.25
C ASN A 675 -27.99 -15.93 1.56
N ALA A 676 -28.16 -14.62 1.78
CA ALA A 676 -28.73 -14.03 3.00
C ALA A 676 -30.12 -14.55 3.45
N HIS A 677 -30.79 -15.34 2.62
CA HIS A 677 -32.04 -16.03 2.95
C HIS A 677 -31.83 -17.32 3.77
N LEU A 678 -30.59 -17.75 3.96
CA LEU A 678 -30.19 -18.92 4.75
C LEU A 678 -29.31 -18.43 5.91
N GLY A 679 -29.60 -18.87 7.14
CA GLY A 679 -28.72 -18.64 8.30
C GLY A 679 -27.42 -19.44 8.20
N ASP A 680 -26.54 -19.34 9.21
CA ASP A 680 -25.20 -19.98 9.20
C ASP A 680 -25.23 -21.52 9.25
N ALA A 681 -26.41 -22.13 9.37
CA ALA A 681 -26.62 -23.57 9.50
C ALA A 681 -26.09 -24.39 8.30
N ASP A 682 -26.07 -23.82 7.09
CA ASP A 682 -25.55 -24.46 5.88
C ASP A 682 -24.01 -24.58 5.86
N CYS A 683 -23.34 -23.84 6.74
CA CYS A 683 -21.88 -23.81 6.91
C CYS A 683 -21.40 -24.60 8.14
N GLN A 684 -22.28 -25.36 8.81
CA GLN A 684 -21.94 -26.14 10.01
C GLN A 684 -21.31 -27.50 9.67
N PHE A 685 -20.01 -27.49 9.37
CA PHE A 685 -19.19 -28.70 9.20
C PHE A 685 -17.79 -28.49 9.80
N THR A 686 -17.04 -29.57 9.97
CA THR A 686 -15.65 -29.56 10.46
C THR A 686 -14.67 -29.70 9.29
N TRP A 687 -13.45 -29.16 9.45
CA TRP A 687 -12.39 -29.32 8.44
C TRP A 687 -11.98 -30.77 8.20
N GLN A 688 -12.12 -31.63 9.22
CA GLN A 688 -11.92 -33.07 9.08
C GLN A 688 -12.91 -33.72 8.11
N GLN A 689 -14.15 -33.21 8.03
CA GLN A 689 -15.17 -33.72 7.10
C GLN A 689 -14.86 -33.37 5.65
N LEU A 690 -14.12 -32.28 5.36
CA LEU A 690 -13.72 -31.85 4.00
C LEU A 690 -12.44 -32.53 3.47
N GLY A 691 -11.76 -33.30 4.31
CA GLY A 691 -10.57 -34.08 3.95
C GLY A 691 -9.23 -33.43 4.32
N ALA A 692 -8.16 -34.20 4.15
CA ALA A 692 -6.83 -33.89 4.71
C ALA A 692 -6.16 -32.62 4.17
N ALA A 693 -6.54 -32.12 2.99
CA ALA A 693 -5.93 -30.89 2.44
C ALA A 693 -6.40 -29.60 3.11
N PHE A 694 -7.40 -29.68 3.98
CA PHE A 694 -7.90 -28.57 4.79
C PHE A 694 -7.59 -28.72 6.28
N GLN A 695 -6.87 -29.78 6.65
CA GLN A 695 -6.26 -29.98 7.96
C GLN A 695 -4.86 -29.36 7.95
#